data_AF-A0A938F4H0-F1
#
_entry.id   AF-A0A938F4H0-F1
#
_cell.length_a   1.000
_cell.length_b   1.000
_cell.length_c   1.000
_cell.angle_alpha   90.00
_cell.angle_beta   90.00
_cell.angle_gamma   90.00
#
_symmetry.space_group_name_H-M   'P 1'
#
loop_
_entity.id
_entity.type
_entity.pdbx_description
1 polymer ?
#
loop_
_entity_poly.entity_id
_entity_poly.type
_entity_poly.pdbx_seq_one_letter_code
_entity_poly.pdbx_strand_id
1 'polypeptide(L)'
;MAISFSRPDPSSPAAVGSAAFPVTKRGFDQGEVRDFLRMVAAELARLQEREKFLESEMRAMQTRGLSVPGRLDEETVTTLLGEEAARVLTVARDASSQIRERAEEQATRLVKEAAEDAARIRDAAMLEAVRIRDDAVSDAENEIEMAKQQGREMVNEAREYREKVLSELSRRREAARAQIEQLLHGRDRLLTVFQRARGAADNALNELTDAHDDPEFIVDLAPPAVSPPAPVVSPEHPSVTVFDDDLADDPARGHTGVAVAHDGTAGPIIDIPLDEITADDSLEAMVEEIVHDIVEDRAGVEAPESVAPAPPETAPHPVHEESMAPTGQSGDPAPITNVVSLFGRGRKSRGAEPPAPVVADEPVETAPDTKAPAAVEDIFARLRAASTGTVTGKIGDTATGEAHDKAAEVPAPAAPSTPAKKSPKKKKSAAPAATVADPAAFAARNEALAGLVTSMARKLKRVLADEQNNVLAHLRQKRASLEIDAILGTATDQASAYAKAIAEESMSAASAGAASVKAAGGSTKRITQKAIDATVLKTIAAGLVAAFREEARVAIGEAEGDREILSGLMRDVYRAWKMDLIDTHVDDIACAAHVRGAYLALEAGALIGWMVDPSRPCSSECEDNSLAGAIAKGTTFPTGHEHPIAHAGCRCLIRPVRH
;
A
#
# COMPACT_ATOMS: atom_id res chain seq x y z
N MET A 1 -73.37 4.07 110.88
CA MET A 1 -73.28 4.40 109.44
C MET A 1 -73.40 3.10 108.67
N ALA A 2 -74.43 2.92 107.85
CA ALA A 2 -74.54 1.75 106.98
C ALA A 2 -74.08 2.16 105.58
N ILE A 3 -72.87 1.75 105.19
CA ILE A 3 -72.39 1.94 103.83
C ILE A 3 -73.01 0.82 102.99
N SER A 4 -74.11 1.15 102.31
CA SER A 4 -74.73 0.26 101.34
C SER A 4 -73.85 0.19 100.09
N PHE A 5 -72.92 -0.77 100.05
CA PHE A 5 -72.21 -1.11 98.82
C PHE A 5 -73.24 -1.64 97.82
N SER A 6 -73.56 -0.82 96.82
CA SER A 6 -74.30 -1.26 95.64
C SER A 6 -73.53 -2.41 95.00
N ARG A 7 -74.17 -3.59 94.89
CA ARG A 7 -73.56 -4.73 94.19
C ARG A 7 -73.12 -4.27 92.79
N PRO A 8 -71.85 -4.46 92.40
CA PRO A 8 -71.39 -4.06 91.08
C PRO A 8 -72.18 -4.77 89.98
N ASP A 9 -72.48 -4.06 88.90
CA ASP A 9 -73.20 -4.61 87.75
C ASP A 9 -72.31 -5.59 86.97
N PRO A 10 -72.66 -6.90 86.90
CA PRO A 10 -71.87 -7.89 86.18
C PRO A 10 -71.88 -7.69 84.65
N SER A 11 -72.80 -6.86 84.11
CA SER A 11 -72.93 -6.62 82.67
C SER A 11 -71.96 -5.56 82.12
N SER A 12 -71.27 -4.79 82.98
CA SER A 12 -70.38 -3.69 82.57
C SER A 12 -68.91 -4.03 82.85
N PRO A 13 -68.03 -4.09 81.81
CA PRO A 13 -66.60 -4.36 82.01
C PRO A 13 -65.90 -3.38 82.97
N ALA A 14 -66.33 -2.11 82.96
CA ALA A 14 -65.80 -1.10 83.87
C ALA A 14 -66.24 -1.36 85.33
N ALA A 15 -67.49 -1.77 85.56
CA ALA A 15 -68.00 -2.09 86.90
C ALA A 15 -67.39 -3.39 87.47
N VAL A 16 -67.12 -4.38 86.61
CA VAL A 16 -66.35 -5.59 86.96
C VAL A 16 -64.91 -5.22 87.34
N GLY A 17 -64.26 -4.34 86.57
CA GLY A 17 -62.89 -3.87 86.84
C GLY A 17 -62.76 -3.01 88.10
N SER A 18 -63.82 -2.27 88.47
CA SER A 18 -63.87 -1.44 89.69
C SER A 18 -64.59 -2.10 90.87
N ALA A 19 -64.86 -3.41 90.82
CA ALA A 19 -65.59 -4.13 91.86
C ALA A 19 -64.77 -4.19 93.17
N ALA A 20 -65.35 -3.70 94.26
CA ALA A 20 -64.76 -3.75 95.59
C ALA A 20 -65.53 -4.75 96.49
N PHE A 21 -64.79 -5.55 97.26
CA PHE A 21 -65.32 -6.58 98.14
C PHE A 21 -64.92 -6.31 99.60
N PRO A 22 -65.72 -6.73 100.59
CA PRO A 22 -65.36 -6.59 102.01
C PRO A 22 -64.12 -7.44 102.34
N VAL A 23 -63.28 -6.91 103.24
CA VAL A 23 -62.04 -7.55 103.68
C VAL A 23 -62.22 -8.18 105.06
N THR A 24 -61.99 -9.49 105.14
CA THR A 24 -61.93 -10.26 106.38
C THR A 24 -60.49 -10.34 106.92
N LYS A 25 -60.28 -10.90 108.11
CA LYS A 25 -58.95 -11.08 108.74
C LYS A 25 -57.91 -11.87 107.90
N ARG A 26 -58.30 -12.48 106.77
CA ARG A 26 -57.41 -13.21 105.84
C ARG A 26 -57.57 -12.77 104.37
N GLY A 27 -58.02 -11.53 104.12
CA GLY A 27 -58.25 -10.99 102.77
C GLY A 27 -59.73 -10.87 102.41
N PHE A 28 -60.04 -10.61 101.15
CA PHE A 28 -61.42 -10.45 100.66
C PHE A 28 -62.33 -11.65 101.01
N ASP A 29 -63.62 -11.38 101.22
CA ASP A 29 -64.60 -12.45 101.45
C ASP A 29 -64.74 -13.33 100.19
N GLN A 30 -64.33 -14.59 100.33
CA GLN A 30 -64.38 -15.57 99.25
C GLN A 30 -65.81 -15.95 98.86
N GLY A 31 -66.80 -15.75 99.74
CA GLY A 31 -68.22 -15.96 99.42
C GLY A 31 -68.70 -14.94 98.40
N GLU A 32 -68.64 -13.65 98.75
CA GLU A 32 -69.08 -12.57 97.87
C GLU A 32 -68.31 -12.50 96.54
N VAL A 33 -66.99 -12.74 96.56
CA VAL A 33 -66.19 -12.81 95.33
C VAL A 33 -66.64 -13.96 94.43
N ARG A 34 -66.91 -15.16 94.97
CA ARG A 34 -67.39 -16.30 94.18
C ARG A 34 -68.82 -16.10 93.66
N ASP A 35 -69.67 -15.44 94.44
CA ASP A 35 -71.02 -15.09 94.02
C ASP A 35 -71.00 -14.07 92.88
N PHE A 36 -70.15 -13.05 92.97
CA PHE A 36 -69.95 -12.08 91.90
C PHE A 36 -69.36 -12.72 90.63
N LEU A 37 -68.33 -13.56 90.76
CA LEU A 37 -67.76 -14.29 89.62
C LEU A 37 -68.79 -15.23 88.96
N ARG A 38 -69.72 -15.81 89.72
CA ARG A 38 -70.84 -16.59 89.15
C ARG A 38 -71.84 -15.72 88.38
N MET A 39 -72.12 -14.50 88.84
CA MET A 39 -72.96 -13.54 88.11
C MET A 39 -72.28 -13.04 86.82
N VAL A 40 -70.98 -12.72 86.88
CA VAL A 40 -70.17 -12.35 85.69
C VAL A 40 -70.10 -13.50 84.69
N ALA A 41 -69.90 -14.75 85.14
CA ALA A 41 -69.90 -15.91 84.26
C ALA A 41 -71.25 -16.13 83.55
N ALA A 42 -72.38 -15.85 84.22
CA ALA A 42 -73.71 -15.95 83.62
C ALA A 42 -73.95 -14.87 82.54
N GLU A 43 -73.56 -13.62 82.80
CA GLU A 43 -73.65 -12.56 81.77
C GLU A 43 -72.67 -12.78 80.61
N LEU A 44 -71.46 -13.31 80.86
CA LEU A 44 -70.54 -13.70 79.79
C LEU A 44 -71.11 -14.82 78.91
N ALA A 45 -71.75 -15.84 79.49
CA ALA A 45 -72.42 -16.90 78.73
C ALA A 45 -73.55 -16.33 77.86
N ARG A 46 -74.40 -15.46 78.42
CA ARG A 46 -75.47 -14.76 77.71
C ARG A 46 -74.95 -13.85 76.59
N LEU A 47 -73.83 -13.15 76.81
CA LEU A 47 -73.18 -12.34 75.78
C LEU A 47 -72.60 -13.21 74.66
N GLN A 48 -71.98 -14.35 74.98
CA GLN A 48 -71.48 -15.30 73.97
C GLN A 48 -72.62 -15.97 73.17
N GLU A 49 -73.76 -16.25 73.79
CA GLU A 49 -74.95 -16.72 73.08
C GLU A 49 -75.52 -15.64 72.15
N ARG A 50 -75.56 -14.39 72.62
CA ARG A 50 -75.99 -13.24 71.81
C ARG A 50 -75.01 -12.93 70.66
N GLU A 51 -73.71 -13.06 70.90
CA GLU A 51 -72.67 -12.95 69.88
C GLU A 51 -72.84 -14.04 68.83
N LYS A 52 -72.97 -15.31 69.22
CA LYS A 52 -73.26 -16.43 68.30
C LYS A 52 -74.56 -16.22 67.52
N PHE A 53 -75.60 -15.69 68.16
CA PHE A 53 -76.85 -15.32 67.50
C PHE A 53 -76.62 -14.22 66.46
N LEU A 54 -75.98 -13.11 66.82
CA LEU A 54 -75.68 -12.00 65.93
C LEU A 54 -74.71 -12.39 64.80
N GLU A 55 -73.74 -13.26 65.06
CA GLU A 55 -72.89 -13.85 64.02
C GLU A 55 -73.71 -14.76 63.10
N SER A 56 -74.62 -15.58 63.64
CA SER A 56 -75.51 -16.41 62.82
C SER A 56 -76.46 -15.56 61.97
N GLU A 57 -76.90 -14.41 62.51
CA GLU A 57 -77.77 -13.46 61.83
C GLU A 57 -76.98 -12.64 60.79
N MET A 58 -75.73 -12.27 61.06
CA MET A 58 -74.80 -11.70 60.09
C MET A 58 -74.49 -12.69 58.96
N ARG A 59 -74.17 -13.94 59.27
CA ARG A 59 -73.97 -15.00 58.27
C ARG A 59 -75.27 -15.27 57.49
N ALA A 60 -76.43 -15.22 58.14
CA ALA A 60 -77.74 -15.30 57.49
C ALA A 60 -78.01 -14.08 56.61
N MET A 61 -77.60 -12.87 56.98
CA MET A 61 -77.74 -11.65 56.17
C MET A 61 -76.75 -11.61 55.00
N GLN A 62 -75.51 -12.05 55.20
CA GLN A 62 -74.50 -12.21 54.14
C GLN A 62 -74.95 -13.27 53.14
N THR A 63 -75.37 -14.45 53.61
CA THR A 63 -75.93 -15.47 52.72
C THR A 63 -77.22 -15.00 52.07
N ARG A 64 -78.17 -14.38 52.77
CA ARG A 64 -79.40 -13.81 52.16
C ARG A 64 -79.12 -12.65 51.19
N GLY A 65 -77.99 -11.96 51.32
CA GLY A 65 -77.48 -11.02 50.31
C GLY A 65 -76.91 -11.71 49.05
N LEU A 66 -76.51 -12.98 49.18
CA LEU A 66 -75.95 -13.83 48.12
C LEU A 66 -76.93 -14.90 47.59
N SER A 67 -78.05 -15.16 48.27
CA SER A 67 -78.96 -16.29 48.00
C SER A 67 -80.46 -15.94 48.09
N VAL A 68 -80.83 -14.70 47.74
CA VAL A 68 -82.18 -14.40 47.25
C VAL A 68 -82.18 -14.57 45.72
N PRO A 69 -82.81 -15.62 45.16
CA PRO A 69 -82.97 -15.76 43.72
C PRO A 69 -83.90 -14.63 43.23
N GLY A 70 -83.38 -13.73 42.38
CA GLY A 70 -84.16 -12.66 41.76
C GLY A 70 -84.01 -11.25 42.37
N ARG A 71 -82.93 -10.95 43.12
CA ARG A 71 -82.61 -9.54 43.51
C ARG A 71 -81.35 -8.96 42.84
N LEU A 72 -80.47 -9.80 42.30
CA LEU A 72 -79.52 -9.36 41.27
C LEU A 72 -80.27 -9.36 39.94
N ASP A 73 -81.01 -8.26 39.68
CA ASP A 73 -81.59 -8.03 38.37
C ASP A 73 -80.46 -7.90 37.35
N GLU A 74 -80.67 -8.40 36.13
CA GLU A 74 -79.66 -8.41 35.06
C GLU A 74 -79.12 -6.99 34.78
N GLU A 75 -80.00 -5.99 34.88
CA GLU A 75 -79.68 -4.56 34.84
C GLU A 75 -78.71 -4.13 35.96
N THR A 76 -78.93 -4.54 37.21
CA THR A 76 -78.06 -4.16 38.34
C THR A 76 -76.68 -4.83 38.29
N VAL A 77 -76.59 -6.05 37.74
CA VAL A 77 -75.31 -6.74 37.53
C VAL A 77 -74.53 -6.09 36.40
N THR A 78 -75.21 -5.75 35.30
CA THR A 78 -74.57 -5.08 34.15
C THR A 78 -74.12 -3.66 34.48
N THR A 79 -74.84 -2.91 35.32
CA THR A 79 -74.35 -1.59 35.79
C THR A 79 -73.10 -1.72 36.68
N LEU A 80 -73.09 -2.61 37.67
CA LEU A 80 -71.94 -2.80 38.56
C LEU A 80 -70.72 -3.34 37.82
N LEU A 81 -70.92 -4.27 36.88
CA LEU A 81 -69.86 -4.77 36.01
C LEU A 81 -69.34 -3.66 35.07
N GLY A 82 -70.23 -2.81 34.55
CA GLY A 82 -69.89 -1.66 33.71
C GLY A 82 -69.06 -0.61 34.45
N GLU A 83 -69.44 -0.27 35.69
CA GLU A 83 -68.66 0.61 36.56
C GLU A 83 -67.27 0.06 36.88
N GLU A 84 -67.18 -1.23 37.24
CA GLU A 84 -65.90 -1.83 37.59
C GLU A 84 -65.00 -1.99 36.37
N ALA A 85 -65.56 -2.36 35.21
CA ALA A 85 -64.85 -2.35 33.94
C ALA A 85 -64.37 -0.94 33.57
N ALA A 86 -65.16 0.10 33.82
CA ALA A 86 -64.74 1.49 33.61
C ALA A 86 -63.58 1.89 34.53
N ARG A 87 -63.64 1.54 35.83
CA ARG A 87 -62.55 1.77 36.81
C ARG A 87 -61.26 1.04 36.42
N VAL A 88 -61.34 -0.23 36.01
CA VAL A 88 -60.19 -1.00 35.52
C VAL A 88 -59.61 -0.36 34.25
N LEU A 89 -60.45 0.09 33.32
CA LEU A 89 -60.02 0.76 32.08
C LEU A 89 -59.40 2.15 32.32
N THR A 90 -59.82 2.90 33.34
CA THR A 90 -59.13 4.16 33.71
C THR A 90 -57.76 3.87 34.32
N VAL A 91 -57.66 2.96 35.30
CA VAL A 91 -56.38 2.59 35.91
C VAL A 91 -55.40 2.02 34.88
N ALA A 92 -55.88 1.20 33.93
CA ALA A 92 -55.07 0.68 32.85
C ALA A 92 -54.56 1.77 31.89
N ARG A 93 -55.36 2.82 31.62
CA ARG A 93 -54.95 3.98 30.82
C ARG A 93 -53.93 4.84 31.56
N ASP A 94 -54.14 5.12 32.83
CA ASP A 94 -53.21 5.92 33.65
C ASP A 94 -51.86 5.20 33.78
N ALA A 95 -51.86 3.89 34.05
CA ALA A 95 -50.66 3.06 34.05
C ALA A 95 -49.96 3.06 32.68
N SER A 96 -50.73 2.97 31.59
CA SER A 96 -50.18 3.05 30.22
C SER A 96 -49.54 4.42 29.92
N SER A 97 -50.14 5.50 30.42
CA SER A 97 -49.60 6.86 30.27
C SER A 97 -48.27 7.02 31.02
N GLN A 98 -48.21 6.57 32.28
CA GLN A 98 -46.96 6.60 33.06
C GLN A 98 -45.86 5.71 32.46
N ILE A 99 -46.21 4.59 31.81
CA ILE A 99 -45.23 3.75 31.10
C ILE A 99 -44.67 4.48 29.89
N ARG A 100 -45.51 5.20 29.12
CA ARG A 100 -45.06 6.03 27.98
C ARG A 100 -44.15 7.16 28.44
N GLU A 101 -44.57 7.95 29.43
CA GLU A 101 -43.79 9.06 30.00
C GLU A 101 -42.39 8.60 30.46
N ARG A 102 -42.31 7.51 31.23
CA ARG A 102 -41.02 6.93 31.66
C ARG A 102 -40.18 6.42 30.49
N ALA A 103 -40.80 5.85 29.46
CA ALA A 103 -40.09 5.39 28.26
C ALA A 103 -39.56 6.57 27.43
N GLU A 104 -40.31 7.67 27.33
CA GLU A 104 -39.90 8.91 26.67
C GLU A 104 -38.76 9.61 27.44
N GLU A 105 -38.83 9.67 28.77
CA GLU A 105 -37.71 10.15 29.60
C GLU A 105 -36.46 9.28 29.44
N GLN A 106 -36.59 7.95 29.42
CA GLN A 106 -35.45 7.04 29.23
C GLN A 106 -34.86 7.19 27.82
N ALA A 107 -35.71 7.25 26.79
CA ALA A 107 -35.26 7.46 25.41
C ALA A 107 -34.53 8.79 25.24
N THR A 108 -35.05 9.89 25.79
CA THR A 108 -34.39 11.20 25.71
C THR A 108 -33.07 11.27 26.49
N ARG A 109 -32.94 10.55 27.62
CA ARG A 109 -31.65 10.39 28.33
C ARG A 109 -30.65 9.59 27.50
N LEU A 110 -31.04 8.43 26.97
CA LEU A 110 -30.18 7.59 26.13
C LEU A 110 -29.70 8.32 24.86
N VAL A 111 -30.57 9.11 24.22
CA VAL A 111 -30.19 9.92 23.04
C VAL A 111 -29.20 11.02 23.41
N LYS A 112 -29.32 11.65 24.59
CA LYS A 112 -28.34 12.64 25.07
C LYS A 112 -26.99 11.99 25.39
N GLU A 113 -26.98 10.89 26.13
CA GLU A 113 -25.77 10.14 26.48
C GLU A 113 -25.03 9.68 25.21
N ALA A 114 -25.76 9.10 24.24
CA ALA A 114 -25.19 8.71 22.94
C ALA A 114 -24.67 9.90 22.11
N ALA A 115 -25.30 11.08 22.20
CA ALA A 115 -24.84 12.28 21.52
C ALA A 115 -23.57 12.88 22.17
N GLU A 116 -23.48 12.85 23.50
CA GLU A 116 -22.30 13.23 24.27
C GLU A 116 -21.12 12.27 24.01
N ASP A 117 -21.37 10.95 23.95
CA ASP A 117 -20.38 9.96 23.54
C ASP A 117 -19.91 10.17 22.10
N ALA A 118 -20.83 10.41 21.17
CA ALA A 118 -20.48 10.72 19.78
C ALA A 118 -19.72 12.05 19.63
N ALA A 119 -19.89 13.01 20.53
CA ALA A 119 -19.03 14.20 20.61
C ALA A 119 -17.63 13.82 21.11
N ARG A 120 -17.53 13.15 22.27
CA ARG A 120 -16.25 12.71 22.86
C ARG A 120 -15.40 11.88 21.89
N ILE A 121 -16.01 10.96 21.14
CA ILE A 121 -15.32 10.13 20.14
C ILE A 121 -14.81 10.98 18.97
N ARG A 122 -15.58 11.96 18.49
CA ARG A 122 -15.16 12.87 17.42
C ARG A 122 -14.00 13.76 17.87
N ASP A 123 -14.07 14.34 19.07
CA ASP A 123 -13.03 15.22 19.60
C ASP A 123 -11.72 14.44 19.79
N ALA A 124 -11.78 13.22 20.34
CA ALA A 124 -10.62 12.34 20.46
C ALA A 124 -10.01 11.99 19.09
N ALA A 125 -10.83 11.63 18.11
CA ALA A 125 -10.38 11.31 16.76
C ALA A 125 -9.79 12.53 16.03
N MET A 126 -10.31 13.75 16.27
CA MET A 126 -9.72 14.99 15.75
C MET A 126 -8.34 15.26 16.36
N LEU A 127 -8.18 15.07 17.66
CA LEU A 127 -6.92 15.31 18.37
C LEU A 127 -5.84 14.28 17.97
N GLU A 128 -6.22 13.02 17.75
CA GLU A 128 -5.36 12.00 17.17
C GLU A 128 -4.99 12.31 15.71
N ALA A 129 -5.95 12.76 14.89
CA ALA A 129 -5.69 13.16 13.50
C ALA A 129 -4.78 14.40 13.37
N VAL A 130 -4.79 15.32 14.34
CA VAL A 130 -3.83 16.42 14.42
C VAL A 130 -2.43 15.88 14.71
N ARG A 131 -2.26 15.04 15.74
CA ARG A 131 -0.94 14.44 16.06
C ARG A 131 -0.33 13.70 14.87
N ILE A 132 -1.11 12.86 14.19
CA ILE A 132 -0.64 12.12 13.00
C ILE A 132 -0.19 13.07 11.87
N ARG A 133 -0.80 14.26 11.75
CA ARG A 133 -0.36 15.27 10.78
C ARG A 133 0.93 15.96 11.23
N ASP A 134 1.02 16.35 12.50
CA ASP A 134 2.19 17.03 13.05
C ASP A 134 3.43 16.11 12.97
N ASP A 135 3.28 14.84 13.35
CA ASP A 135 4.31 13.80 13.22
C ASP A 135 4.75 13.64 11.75
N ALA A 136 3.79 13.52 10.82
CA ALA A 136 4.08 13.36 9.40
C ALA A 136 4.70 14.60 8.73
N VAL A 137 4.40 15.81 9.24
CA VAL A 137 5.06 17.06 8.80
C VAL A 137 6.49 17.08 9.29
N SER A 138 6.75 16.75 10.56
CA SER A 138 8.10 16.67 11.13
C SER A 138 8.96 15.63 10.38
N ASP A 139 8.43 14.44 10.09
CA ASP A 139 9.13 13.42 9.30
C ASP A 139 9.48 13.93 7.89
N ALA A 140 8.54 14.60 7.21
CA ALA A 140 8.78 15.18 5.89
C ALA A 140 9.80 16.34 5.90
N GLU A 141 9.81 17.17 6.95
CA GLU A 141 10.82 18.22 7.15
C GLU A 141 12.22 17.62 7.32
N ASN A 142 12.35 16.57 8.14
CA ASN A 142 13.60 15.84 8.34
C ASN A 142 14.11 15.19 7.03
N GLU A 143 13.23 14.58 6.23
CA GLU A 143 13.58 14.02 4.91
C GLU A 143 14.07 15.11 3.93
N ILE A 144 13.41 16.27 3.92
CA ILE A 144 13.82 17.42 3.10
C ILE A 144 15.18 17.97 3.55
N GLU A 145 15.47 18.02 4.85
CA GLU A 145 16.78 18.45 5.36
C GLU A 145 17.91 17.47 4.97
N MET A 146 17.67 16.16 5.07
CA MET A 146 18.61 15.14 4.61
C MET A 146 18.87 15.24 3.10
N ALA A 147 17.82 15.39 2.28
CA ALA A 147 17.96 15.56 0.83
C ALA A 147 18.72 16.85 0.47
N LYS A 148 18.49 17.96 1.19
CA LYS A 148 19.25 19.21 1.04
C LYS A 148 20.72 19.03 1.43
N GLN A 149 21.03 18.22 2.43
CA GLN A 149 22.42 17.92 2.82
C GLN A 149 23.13 17.10 1.76
N GLN A 150 22.52 16.03 1.26
CA GLN A 150 23.05 15.23 0.15
C GLN A 150 23.27 16.09 -1.11
N GLY A 151 22.35 16.99 -1.43
CA GLY A 151 22.52 17.94 -2.53
C GLY A 151 23.73 18.87 -2.37
N ARG A 152 24.05 19.31 -1.14
CA ARG A 152 25.26 20.08 -0.85
C ARG A 152 26.53 19.25 -1.02
N GLU A 153 26.52 18.01 -0.53
CA GLU A 153 27.65 17.07 -0.65
C GLU A 153 27.96 16.78 -2.12
N MET A 154 26.96 16.43 -2.93
CA MET A 154 27.12 16.22 -4.38
C MET A 154 27.68 17.45 -5.12
N VAL A 155 27.29 18.67 -4.74
CA VAL A 155 27.83 19.90 -5.34
C VAL A 155 29.29 20.12 -4.95
N ASN A 156 29.69 19.77 -3.72
CA ASN A 156 31.07 19.83 -3.29
C ASN A 156 31.94 18.79 -4.02
N GLU A 157 31.48 17.53 -4.11
CA GLU A 157 32.15 16.47 -4.89
C GLU A 157 32.34 16.88 -6.36
N ALA A 158 31.32 17.51 -6.97
CA ALA A 158 31.42 18.00 -8.34
C ALA A 158 32.42 19.16 -8.50
N ARG A 159 32.55 20.03 -7.48
CA ARG A 159 33.57 21.11 -7.43
C ARG A 159 34.98 20.53 -7.30
N GLU A 160 35.19 19.58 -6.40
CA GLU A 160 36.46 18.87 -6.23
C GLU A 160 36.86 18.11 -7.50
N TYR A 161 35.92 17.40 -8.13
CA TYR A 161 36.18 16.72 -9.40
C TYR A 161 36.59 17.71 -10.50
N ARG A 162 35.92 18.86 -10.60
CA ARG A 162 36.29 19.93 -11.53
C ARG A 162 37.70 20.45 -11.26
N GLU A 163 38.09 20.64 -10.01
CA GLU A 163 39.44 21.08 -9.64
C GLU A 163 40.50 20.02 -9.98
N LYS A 164 40.25 18.74 -9.70
CA LYS A 164 41.09 17.60 -10.10
C LYS A 164 41.26 17.54 -11.63
N VAL A 165 40.21 17.77 -12.41
CA VAL A 165 40.28 17.83 -13.88
C VAL A 165 41.07 19.05 -14.37
N LEU A 166 40.85 20.24 -13.80
CA LEU A 166 41.55 21.47 -14.21
C LEU A 166 43.06 21.41 -13.90
N SER A 167 43.44 20.84 -12.77
CA SER A 167 44.84 20.65 -12.39
C SER A 167 45.57 19.58 -13.22
N GLU A 168 44.90 18.49 -13.61
CA GLU A 168 45.45 17.52 -14.56
C GLU A 168 45.57 18.13 -15.98
N LEU A 169 44.62 18.97 -16.40
CA LEU A 169 44.71 19.69 -17.69
C LEU A 169 45.84 20.73 -17.70
N SER A 170 46.06 21.47 -16.62
CA SER A 170 47.20 22.40 -16.53
C SER A 170 48.54 21.65 -16.56
N ARG A 171 48.66 20.54 -15.82
CA ARG A 171 49.81 19.65 -15.85
C ARG A 171 50.11 19.10 -17.26
N ARG A 172 49.08 18.66 -18.00
CA ARG A 172 49.23 18.23 -19.40
C ARG A 172 49.68 19.36 -20.32
N ARG A 173 49.15 20.57 -20.14
CA ARG A 173 49.56 21.77 -20.89
C ARG A 173 51.03 22.12 -20.63
N GLU A 174 51.49 22.02 -19.38
CA GLU A 174 52.89 22.24 -19.02
C GLU A 174 53.82 21.17 -19.58
N ALA A 175 53.43 19.89 -19.50
CA ALA A 175 54.19 18.80 -20.12
C ALA A 175 54.31 18.97 -21.64
N ALA A 176 53.22 19.36 -22.33
CA ALA A 176 53.23 19.64 -23.76
C ALA A 176 54.12 20.85 -24.11
N ARG A 177 54.11 21.91 -23.29
CA ARG A 177 55.03 23.05 -23.44
C ARG A 177 56.49 22.64 -23.31
N ALA A 178 56.83 21.85 -22.30
CA ALA A 178 58.19 21.33 -22.10
C ALA A 178 58.66 20.47 -23.29
N GLN A 179 57.78 19.66 -23.88
CA GLN A 179 58.07 18.91 -25.10
C GLN A 179 58.32 19.83 -26.31
N ILE A 180 57.51 20.89 -26.49
CA ILE A 180 57.73 21.89 -27.55
C ILE A 180 59.07 22.60 -27.35
N GLU A 181 59.42 23.00 -26.13
CA GLU A 181 60.72 23.60 -25.82
C GLU A 181 61.87 22.63 -26.13
N GLN A 182 61.75 21.34 -25.78
CA GLN A 182 62.75 20.33 -26.11
C GLN A 182 62.91 20.15 -27.63
N LEU A 183 61.82 20.18 -28.39
CA LEU A 183 61.84 20.13 -29.86
C LEU A 183 62.48 21.39 -30.47
N LEU A 184 62.25 22.57 -29.91
CA LEU A 184 62.91 23.82 -30.35
C LEU A 184 64.42 23.78 -30.09
N HIS A 185 64.86 23.36 -28.90
CA HIS A 185 66.28 23.15 -28.61
C HIS A 185 66.91 22.09 -29.54
N GLY A 186 66.18 21.02 -29.85
CA GLY A 186 66.59 20.01 -30.84
C GLY A 186 66.75 20.58 -32.24
N ARG A 187 65.77 21.40 -32.70
CA ARG A 187 65.81 22.11 -33.98
C ARG A 187 67.03 23.03 -34.06
N ASP A 188 67.27 23.85 -33.06
CA ASP A 188 68.34 24.85 -33.08
C ASP A 188 69.73 24.20 -32.99
N ARG A 189 69.84 23.06 -32.28
CA ARG A 189 71.02 22.19 -32.32
C ARG A 189 71.26 21.63 -33.73
N LEU A 190 70.24 21.10 -34.40
CA LEU A 190 70.36 20.61 -35.77
C LEU A 190 70.75 21.73 -36.73
N LEU A 191 70.14 22.91 -36.61
CA LEU A 191 70.43 24.09 -37.42
C LEU A 191 71.90 24.51 -37.27
N THR A 192 72.42 24.52 -36.04
CA THR A 192 73.84 24.78 -35.74
C THR A 192 74.77 23.73 -36.37
N VAL A 193 74.41 22.45 -36.32
CA VAL A 193 75.20 21.37 -36.95
C VAL A 193 75.20 21.51 -38.48
N PHE A 194 74.05 21.82 -39.09
CA PHE A 194 73.96 22.07 -40.53
C PHE A 194 74.76 23.31 -40.97
N GLN A 195 74.74 24.40 -40.20
CA GLN A 195 75.57 25.57 -40.46
C GLN A 195 77.07 25.23 -40.39
N ARG A 196 77.49 24.42 -39.41
CA ARG A 196 78.89 23.97 -39.30
C ARG A 196 79.29 23.04 -40.44
N ALA A 197 78.42 22.11 -40.84
CA ALA A 197 78.65 21.22 -41.97
C ALA A 197 78.76 21.99 -43.29
N ARG A 198 77.90 23.00 -43.48
CA ARG A 198 77.99 23.94 -44.60
C ARG A 198 79.32 24.69 -44.61
N GLY A 199 79.72 25.29 -43.49
CA GLY A 199 81.01 26.00 -43.40
C GLY A 199 82.21 25.10 -43.69
N ALA A 200 82.17 23.82 -43.29
CA ALA A 200 83.19 22.85 -43.64
C ALA A 200 83.19 22.50 -45.15
N ALA A 201 82.03 22.42 -45.79
CA ALA A 201 81.91 22.21 -47.23
C ALA A 201 82.36 23.44 -48.04
N ASP A 202 81.97 24.65 -47.61
CA ASP A 202 82.39 25.92 -48.21
C ASP A 202 83.94 26.06 -48.11
N ASN A 203 84.55 25.67 -46.97
CA ASN A 203 86.01 25.63 -46.83
C ASN A 203 86.67 24.61 -47.78
N ALA A 204 86.15 23.39 -47.89
CA ALA A 204 86.69 22.38 -48.79
C ALA A 204 86.56 22.76 -50.28
N LEU A 205 85.53 23.52 -50.65
CA LEU A 205 85.39 24.10 -51.98
C LEU A 205 86.40 25.22 -52.25
N ASN A 206 86.71 26.05 -51.25
CA ASN A 206 87.78 27.05 -51.36
C ASN A 206 89.15 26.36 -51.51
N GLU A 207 89.47 25.34 -50.69
CA GLU A 207 90.71 24.55 -50.83
C GLU A 207 90.85 23.92 -52.22
N LEU A 208 89.76 23.41 -52.81
CA LEU A 208 89.74 22.86 -54.17
C LEU A 208 89.87 23.93 -55.27
N THR A 209 89.43 25.15 -55.00
CA THR A 209 89.54 26.30 -55.92
C THR A 209 90.95 26.87 -55.90
N ASP A 210 91.53 27.06 -54.71
CA ASP A 210 92.93 27.47 -54.53
C ASP A 210 93.88 26.44 -55.19
N ALA A 211 93.56 25.14 -55.10
CA ALA A 211 94.30 24.08 -55.79
C ALA A 211 94.14 24.06 -57.33
N HIS A 212 93.23 24.85 -57.91
CA HIS A 212 93.09 25.04 -59.35
C HIS A 212 93.90 26.23 -59.89
N ASP A 213 94.35 27.15 -59.03
CA ASP A 213 95.11 28.34 -59.41
C ASP A 213 96.65 28.10 -59.45
N ASP A 214 97.11 26.87 -59.18
CA ASP A 214 98.50 26.43 -59.39
C ASP A 214 98.65 25.68 -60.74
N PRO A 215 99.19 26.30 -61.81
CA PRO A 215 99.19 25.74 -63.17
C PRO A 215 100.38 24.80 -63.46
N GLU A 216 100.95 24.11 -62.47
CA GLU A 216 102.12 23.23 -62.65
C GLU A 216 102.00 21.84 -62.00
N PHE A 217 100.95 21.07 -62.34
CA PHE A 217 101.07 19.59 -62.27
C PHE A 217 100.26 18.84 -63.35
N ILE A 218 100.70 18.98 -64.61
CA ILE A 218 100.25 18.09 -65.68
C ILE A 218 100.78 16.68 -65.41
N VAL A 219 99.85 15.72 -65.29
CA VAL A 219 100.15 14.30 -65.10
C VAL A 219 100.85 13.73 -66.33
N ASP A 220 102.08 13.24 -66.18
CA ASP A 220 102.78 12.50 -67.24
C ASP A 220 102.51 10.99 -67.12
N LEU A 221 101.93 10.39 -68.16
CA LEU A 221 101.61 8.97 -68.23
C LEU A 221 102.65 8.21 -69.08
N ALA A 222 103.70 7.68 -68.45
CA ALA A 222 104.53 6.63 -69.06
C ALA A 222 105.12 5.66 -68.01
N PRO A 223 105.03 4.33 -68.19
CA PRO A 223 105.45 3.35 -67.20
C PRO A 223 106.90 2.88 -67.38
N PRO A 224 107.53 2.37 -66.30
CA PRO A 224 108.35 1.17 -66.44
C PRO A 224 108.02 0.08 -65.40
N ALA A 225 108.22 -1.17 -65.80
CA ALA A 225 107.88 -2.35 -65.01
C ALA A 225 108.93 -2.69 -63.94
N VAL A 226 108.49 -2.92 -62.70
CA VAL A 226 109.18 -3.74 -61.69
C VAL A 226 108.12 -4.55 -60.90
N SER A 227 108.42 -5.83 -60.62
CA SER A 227 107.52 -6.76 -59.93
C SER A 227 107.49 -6.54 -58.40
N PRO A 228 106.47 -7.05 -57.66
CA PRO A 228 106.08 -6.52 -56.35
C PRO A 228 106.69 -7.25 -55.13
N PRO A 229 106.67 -6.62 -53.94
CA PRO A 229 106.56 -7.30 -52.66
C PRO A 229 105.09 -7.45 -52.19
N ALA A 230 104.86 -8.43 -51.31
CA ALA A 230 103.54 -8.95 -50.91
C ALA A 230 102.73 -8.02 -49.96
N PRO A 231 101.40 -8.21 -49.81
CA PRO A 231 100.53 -7.30 -49.08
C PRO A 231 100.59 -7.49 -47.56
N VAL A 232 100.50 -6.38 -46.82
CA VAL A 232 100.19 -6.39 -45.38
C VAL A 232 98.75 -5.93 -45.21
N VAL A 233 97.87 -6.87 -44.87
CA VAL A 233 96.48 -6.59 -44.51
C VAL A 233 96.43 -6.27 -43.02
N SER A 234 96.09 -5.03 -42.66
CA SER A 234 95.64 -4.66 -41.31
C SER A 234 94.10 -4.67 -41.27
N PRO A 235 93.45 -5.59 -40.53
CA PRO A 235 92.00 -5.71 -40.53
C PRO A 235 91.38 -5.19 -39.22
N GLU A 236 91.17 -3.87 -39.10
CA GLU A 236 90.37 -3.29 -38.01
C GLU A 236 89.34 -2.25 -38.51
N HIS A 237 88.27 -2.77 -39.11
CA HIS A 237 86.98 -2.08 -39.17
C HIS A 237 85.90 -3.02 -38.64
N PRO A 238 85.16 -2.67 -37.56
CA PRO A 238 84.02 -3.46 -37.12
C PRO A 238 82.89 -3.32 -38.13
N SER A 239 82.75 -4.31 -39.00
CA SER A 239 81.61 -4.43 -39.91
C SER A 239 80.33 -4.72 -39.13
N VAL A 240 79.28 -3.97 -39.43
CA VAL A 240 77.90 -4.24 -38.98
C VAL A 240 77.51 -5.68 -39.32
N THR A 241 77.08 -6.44 -38.32
CA THR A 241 76.37 -7.71 -38.52
C THR A 241 74.89 -7.54 -38.17
N VAL A 242 74.05 -8.01 -39.10
CA VAL A 242 72.59 -8.03 -39.01
C VAL A 242 72.21 -9.48 -38.71
N PHE A 243 71.54 -9.70 -37.57
CA PHE A 243 70.61 -10.79 -37.22
C PHE A 243 70.94 -12.25 -37.63
N ASP A 244 71.12 -13.11 -36.62
CA ASP A 244 70.20 -14.22 -36.23
C ASP A 244 70.95 -15.42 -35.65
N ASP A 245 70.56 -15.85 -34.43
CA ASP A 245 70.27 -17.26 -34.07
C ASP A 245 69.78 -17.36 -32.61
N ASP A 246 68.45 -17.36 -32.51
CA ASP A 246 67.55 -18.24 -31.75
C ASP A 246 68.05 -19.30 -30.71
N LEU A 247 67.16 -19.54 -29.73
CA LEU A 247 67.07 -20.66 -28.74
C LEU A 247 68.21 -20.87 -27.71
N ALA A 248 67.99 -21.42 -26.50
CA ALA A 248 66.82 -21.52 -25.60
C ALA A 248 67.27 -22.19 -24.28
N ASP A 249 66.82 -21.71 -23.11
CA ASP A 249 66.13 -22.56 -22.09
C ASP A 249 65.57 -21.72 -20.92
N ASP A 250 64.42 -22.15 -20.40
CA ASP A 250 63.62 -21.53 -19.31
C ASP A 250 63.76 -22.39 -18.02
N PRO A 251 63.47 -21.90 -16.78
CA PRO A 251 62.09 -21.97 -16.31
C PRO A 251 61.62 -20.87 -15.32
N ALA A 252 60.57 -20.15 -15.74
CA ALA A 252 59.22 -20.19 -15.15
C ALA A 252 58.68 -19.09 -14.20
N ARG A 253 57.37 -18.83 -14.44
CA ARG A 253 56.32 -18.10 -13.67
C ARG A 253 56.27 -16.57 -13.84
N GLY A 254 55.20 -15.98 -14.40
CA GLY A 254 54.05 -16.56 -15.13
C GLY A 254 52.87 -15.57 -15.29
N HIS A 255 52.29 -15.51 -16.50
CA HIS A 255 50.92 -15.13 -16.93
C HIS A 255 50.22 -13.89 -16.30
N THR A 256 49.54 -12.98 -17.01
CA THR A 256 48.78 -13.02 -18.30
C THR A 256 48.97 -11.65 -19.03
N GLY A 257 48.99 -11.54 -20.37
CA GLY A 257 47.81 -11.55 -21.26
C GLY A 257 46.96 -10.27 -21.07
N VAL A 258 46.68 -9.40 -22.05
CA VAL A 258 46.44 -9.57 -23.50
C VAL A 258 46.77 -8.27 -24.26
N ALA A 259 47.19 -8.37 -25.52
CA ALA A 259 47.43 -7.21 -26.40
C ALA A 259 46.13 -6.62 -26.98
N VAL A 260 46.06 -5.29 -27.09
CA VAL A 260 44.98 -4.58 -27.81
C VAL A 260 45.50 -4.16 -29.18
N ALA A 261 44.76 -4.50 -30.23
CA ALA A 261 45.04 -4.09 -31.60
C ALA A 261 44.77 -2.59 -31.80
N HIS A 262 45.62 -1.93 -32.60
CA HIS A 262 45.29 -0.62 -33.15
C HIS A 262 44.11 -0.75 -34.11
N ASP A 263 43.03 -0.01 -33.85
CA ASP A 263 42.05 0.35 -34.86
C ASP A 263 41.95 1.88 -34.95
N GLY A 264 41.78 2.39 -36.16
CA GLY A 264 41.89 3.81 -36.48
C GLY A 264 40.53 4.48 -36.55
N THR A 265 40.22 5.37 -35.61
CA THR A 265 39.10 6.31 -35.75
C THR A 265 39.56 7.74 -35.51
N ALA A 266 39.44 8.58 -36.53
CA ALA A 266 39.69 10.00 -36.43
C ALA A 266 38.50 10.68 -35.71
N GLY A 267 38.76 11.27 -34.55
CA GLY A 267 37.81 12.15 -33.87
C GLY A 267 37.74 13.53 -34.56
N PRO A 268 36.60 14.24 -34.48
CA PRO A 268 36.46 15.56 -35.10
C PRO A 268 37.29 16.60 -34.36
N ILE A 269 38.04 17.41 -35.12
CA ILE A 269 38.68 18.62 -34.61
C ILE A 269 37.58 19.65 -34.35
N ILE A 270 37.36 20.00 -33.08
CA ILE A 270 36.56 21.17 -32.70
C ILE A 270 37.54 22.32 -32.52
N ASP A 271 37.71 23.13 -33.57
CA ASP A 271 38.42 24.41 -33.47
C ASP A 271 37.58 25.39 -32.66
N ILE A 272 37.95 25.61 -31.40
CA ILE A 272 37.51 26.76 -30.63
C ILE A 272 38.55 27.89 -30.88
N PRO A 273 38.19 28.99 -31.57
CA PRO A 273 39.09 30.11 -31.74
C PRO A 273 39.40 30.72 -30.37
N LEU A 274 40.69 30.78 -30.03
CA LEU A 274 41.19 31.21 -28.74
C LEU A 274 41.48 32.72 -28.73
N ASP A 275 40.43 33.54 -28.73
CA ASP A 275 40.53 34.98 -28.48
C ASP A 275 39.36 35.45 -27.61
N GLU A 276 39.63 36.45 -26.76
CA GLU A 276 38.70 37.10 -25.81
C GLU A 276 38.05 36.21 -24.72
N ILE A 277 38.86 35.82 -23.73
CA ILE A 277 38.38 35.77 -22.34
C ILE A 277 38.99 36.95 -21.60
N THR A 278 38.34 38.12 -21.69
CA THR A 278 38.51 39.18 -20.69
C THR A 278 37.89 38.70 -19.39
N ALA A 279 38.64 38.77 -18.30
CA ALA A 279 38.10 38.51 -16.97
C ALA A 279 37.04 39.56 -16.65
N ASP A 280 35.82 39.12 -16.34
CA ASP A 280 34.82 39.94 -15.65
C ASP A 280 33.90 39.07 -14.77
N ASP A 281 33.38 39.70 -13.72
CA ASP A 281 33.13 39.08 -12.41
C ASP A 281 31.62 38.92 -12.17
N SER A 282 30.96 38.06 -12.97
CA SER A 282 29.49 38.09 -13.09
C SER A 282 28.78 36.74 -13.32
N LEU A 283 29.31 35.64 -12.78
CA LEU A 283 28.64 34.32 -12.82
C LEU A 283 28.05 33.83 -11.50
N GLU A 284 28.29 34.51 -10.38
CA GLU A 284 27.69 34.14 -9.08
C GLU A 284 26.21 34.54 -8.97
N ALA A 285 25.77 35.60 -9.68
CA ALA A 285 24.41 36.13 -9.60
C ALA A 285 23.33 35.21 -10.22
N MET A 286 23.68 34.33 -11.17
CA MET A 286 22.69 33.48 -11.86
C MET A 286 22.34 32.18 -11.11
N VAL A 287 23.09 31.83 -10.05
CA VAL A 287 22.87 30.58 -9.30
C VAL A 287 21.93 30.79 -8.11
N GLU A 288 21.86 32.00 -7.54
CA GLU A 288 20.91 32.31 -6.46
C GLU A 288 19.46 32.50 -6.94
N GLU A 289 19.25 33.02 -8.16
CA GLU A 289 17.90 33.28 -8.71
C GLU A 289 17.08 31.99 -8.88
N ILE A 290 17.72 30.88 -9.33
CA ILE A 290 17.07 29.58 -9.56
C ILE A 290 16.65 28.90 -8.25
N VAL A 291 17.22 29.27 -7.11
CA VAL A 291 16.91 28.68 -5.79
C VAL A 291 15.78 29.44 -5.07
N HIS A 292 15.46 30.67 -5.49
CA HIS A 292 14.38 31.46 -4.86
C HIS A 292 12.98 31.12 -5.42
N ASP A 293 12.87 30.89 -6.74
CA ASP A 293 11.59 30.66 -7.44
C ASP A 293 10.84 29.37 -7.03
N ILE A 294 11.48 28.43 -6.32
CA ILE A 294 10.86 27.15 -5.91
C ILE A 294 10.21 27.25 -4.50
N VAL A 295 10.36 28.37 -3.78
CA VAL A 295 9.95 28.47 -2.36
C VAL A 295 8.72 29.39 -2.14
N GLU A 296 8.36 30.30 -3.05
CA GLU A 296 7.25 31.24 -2.81
C GLU A 296 5.83 30.74 -3.20
N ASP A 297 5.67 29.66 -3.98
CA ASP A 297 4.34 29.21 -4.46
C ASP A 297 3.65 28.14 -3.57
N ARG A 298 3.88 28.17 -2.24
CA ARG A 298 3.16 27.29 -1.29
C ARG A 298 2.77 27.93 0.06
N ALA A 299 2.81 29.25 0.18
CA ALA A 299 2.33 29.97 1.37
C ALA A 299 0.98 30.64 1.11
N GLY A 300 -0.12 29.86 1.11
CA GLY A 300 -1.42 30.37 0.66
C GLY A 300 -2.65 29.49 0.93
N VAL A 301 -2.75 28.86 2.11
CA VAL A 301 -4.02 28.29 2.58
C VAL A 301 -4.32 28.86 3.97
N GLU A 302 -5.15 29.89 3.99
CA GLU A 302 -5.69 30.44 5.24
C GLU A 302 -6.54 29.38 5.97
N ALA A 303 -6.38 29.30 7.29
CA ALA A 303 -7.17 28.40 8.12
C ALA A 303 -8.64 28.87 8.15
N PRO A 304 -9.64 27.98 7.96
CA PRO A 304 -11.03 28.36 8.15
C PRO A 304 -11.31 28.67 9.62
N GLU A 305 -11.76 29.90 9.85
CA GLU A 305 -12.08 30.49 11.15
C GLU A 305 -13.18 29.69 11.90
N SER A 306 -13.09 29.66 13.24
CA SER A 306 -13.97 28.87 14.09
C SER A 306 -15.41 29.42 14.12
N VAL A 307 -16.34 28.73 13.47
CA VAL A 307 -17.78 29.05 13.56
C VAL A 307 -18.39 28.42 14.81
N ALA A 308 -18.71 29.27 15.80
CA ALA A 308 -19.47 28.85 16.99
C ALA A 308 -20.94 28.54 16.65
N PRO A 309 -21.57 27.54 17.31
CA PRO A 309 -22.97 27.19 17.03
C PRO A 309 -23.95 28.17 17.69
N ALA A 310 -24.81 28.79 16.87
CA ALA A 310 -25.98 29.54 17.32
C ALA A 310 -27.16 28.59 17.64
N PRO A 311 -28.10 28.97 18.53
CA PRO A 311 -29.10 28.05 19.09
C PRO A 311 -30.28 27.76 18.13
N PRO A 312 -31.00 26.64 18.32
CA PRO A 312 -32.15 26.29 17.49
C PRO A 312 -33.40 27.10 17.85
N GLU A 313 -33.96 27.79 16.88
CA GLU A 313 -35.29 28.42 16.98
C GLU A 313 -36.37 27.48 16.41
N THR A 314 -37.55 27.48 17.03
CA THR A 314 -38.52 26.38 16.91
C THR A 314 -39.71 26.71 16.01
N ALA A 315 -40.14 25.72 15.21
CA ALA A 315 -41.47 25.60 14.57
C ALA A 315 -41.74 26.50 13.33
N PRO A 316 -42.82 26.23 12.56
CA PRO A 316 -43.19 24.93 11.99
C PRO A 316 -43.47 25.00 10.47
N HIS A 317 -43.35 23.88 9.77
CA HIS A 317 -43.86 23.74 8.39
C HIS A 317 -45.35 23.36 8.37
N PRO A 318 -46.21 24.11 7.66
CA PRO A 318 -47.44 23.58 7.09
C PRO A 318 -47.25 23.19 5.61
N VAL A 319 -47.81 22.04 5.27
CA VAL A 319 -48.19 21.63 3.91
C VAL A 319 -48.96 22.72 3.16
N HIS A 320 -48.84 22.77 1.82
CA HIS A 320 -50.00 23.00 0.95
C HIS A 320 -49.80 22.49 -0.48
N GLU A 321 -50.89 21.91 -1.02
CA GLU A 321 -51.05 21.45 -2.40
C GLU A 321 -51.40 22.60 -3.37
N GLU A 322 -51.49 22.22 -4.65
CA GLU A 322 -51.99 22.94 -5.83
C GLU A 322 -52.91 24.17 -5.63
N SER A 323 -52.61 25.26 -6.34
CA SER A 323 -53.65 25.99 -7.11
C SER A 323 -53.09 26.86 -8.24
N MET A 324 -53.99 27.42 -9.05
CA MET A 324 -53.78 27.89 -10.43
C MET A 324 -53.21 29.32 -10.57
N ALA A 325 -52.69 29.58 -11.78
CA ALA A 325 -52.27 30.87 -12.37
C ALA A 325 -53.49 31.84 -12.62
N PRO A 326 -53.39 33.05 -13.24
CA PRO A 326 -52.26 33.62 -14.02
C PRO A 326 -52.03 35.17 -13.94
N THR A 327 -51.32 35.72 -14.94
CA THR A 327 -51.04 37.14 -15.29
C THR A 327 -50.03 37.92 -14.42
N GLY A 328 -49.03 38.63 -14.98
CA GLY A 328 -48.56 38.69 -16.38
C GLY A 328 -47.58 39.87 -16.65
N GLN A 329 -46.71 39.74 -17.66
CA GLN A 329 -45.80 40.78 -18.23
C GLN A 329 -44.65 41.27 -17.31
N SER A 330 -43.44 41.64 -17.76
CA SER A 330 -42.73 41.50 -19.05
C SER A 330 -41.28 42.03 -18.91
N GLY A 331 -40.29 41.47 -19.63
CA GLY A 331 -39.05 42.19 -19.99
C GLY A 331 -37.69 41.54 -19.69
N ASP A 332 -37.13 40.86 -20.69
CA ASP A 332 -35.69 40.54 -20.86
C ASP A 332 -34.96 41.67 -21.66
N PRO A 333 -33.64 41.63 -21.91
CA PRO A 333 -32.50 41.45 -20.99
C PRO A 333 -31.30 42.41 -21.34
N ALA A 334 -30.09 42.09 -20.83
CA ALA A 334 -28.75 42.25 -21.45
C ALA A 334 -27.69 43.11 -20.69
N PRO A 335 -26.37 42.81 -20.83
CA PRO A 335 -25.34 43.16 -19.84
C PRO A 335 -24.21 44.08 -20.36
N ILE A 336 -23.31 44.52 -19.46
CA ILE A 336 -21.97 45.03 -19.81
C ILE A 336 -20.90 44.56 -18.80
N THR A 337 -19.76 44.15 -19.32
CA THR A 337 -18.53 43.79 -18.62
C THR A 337 -17.66 45.02 -18.36
N ASN A 338 -16.71 44.95 -17.41
CA ASN A 338 -15.56 45.85 -17.46
C ASN A 338 -14.29 45.25 -16.86
N VAL A 339 -13.16 45.50 -17.51
CA VAL A 339 -11.80 45.04 -17.14
C VAL A 339 -11.03 46.23 -16.56
N VAL A 340 -10.19 46.01 -15.56
CA VAL A 340 -9.24 47.02 -15.05
C VAL A 340 -7.81 46.55 -15.31
N SER A 341 -6.95 47.49 -15.72
CA SER A 341 -5.62 47.22 -16.28
C SER A 341 -4.48 47.69 -15.37
N LEU A 342 -3.25 47.37 -15.80
CA LEU A 342 -1.99 47.46 -15.07
C LEU A 342 -1.36 48.87 -15.01
N PHE A 343 -0.31 48.95 -14.17
CA PHE A 343 0.79 49.92 -14.08
C PHE A 343 0.69 51.10 -13.09
N GLY A 344 1.60 51.07 -12.11
CA GLY A 344 2.05 52.22 -11.29
C GLY A 344 3.53 52.05 -10.92
N ARG A 345 4.36 53.11 -11.04
CA ARG A 345 5.83 53.03 -10.95
C ARG A 345 6.41 53.44 -9.59
N GLY A 346 7.18 52.54 -8.97
CA GLY A 346 8.52 52.72 -8.37
C GLY A 346 8.86 53.84 -7.35
N ARG A 347 9.63 53.46 -6.30
CA ARG A 347 10.69 54.27 -5.66
C ARG A 347 11.73 53.37 -4.95
N LYS A 348 12.87 53.94 -4.55
CA LYS A 348 14.17 53.25 -4.36
C LYS A 348 14.96 53.84 -3.18
N SER A 349 15.60 53.01 -2.32
CA SER A 349 16.85 53.36 -1.59
C SER A 349 17.44 52.25 -0.71
N ARG A 350 18.76 51.96 -0.89
CA ARG A 350 19.84 51.59 0.09
C ARG A 350 19.55 50.49 1.16
N GLY A 351 20.43 49.53 1.46
CA GLY A 351 21.81 49.25 1.02
C GLY A 351 22.77 49.04 2.22
N ALA A 352 23.29 47.82 2.43
CA ALA A 352 24.36 47.46 3.38
C ALA A 352 24.97 46.08 3.01
N GLU A 353 26.24 45.86 3.36
CA GLU A 353 27.12 44.75 2.92
C GLU A 353 27.61 43.90 4.14
N PRO A 354 27.95 42.60 4.01
CA PRO A 354 28.06 41.67 5.14
C PRO A 354 29.51 41.34 5.58
N PRO A 355 29.70 40.58 6.68
CA PRO A 355 30.95 39.92 7.03
C PRO A 355 30.88 38.38 6.94
N ALA A 356 31.95 37.75 6.45
CA ALA A 356 32.12 36.29 6.34
C ALA A 356 32.94 35.67 7.50
N PRO A 357 32.93 34.32 7.64
CA PRO A 357 34.07 33.56 8.15
C PRO A 357 34.51 32.41 7.19
N VAL A 358 35.80 32.24 6.85
CA VAL A 358 36.93 31.55 7.56
C VAL A 358 36.95 30.01 7.38
N VAL A 359 38.16 29.43 7.32
CA VAL A 359 38.58 28.23 6.54
C VAL A 359 39.02 27.03 7.42
N ALA A 360 39.19 25.84 6.81
CA ALA A 360 39.89 24.60 7.27
C ALA A 360 39.06 23.60 8.13
N ASP A 361 39.24 22.27 8.07
CA ASP A 361 40.17 21.38 7.30
C ASP A 361 39.59 19.94 7.17
N GLU A 362 40.09 19.17 6.18
CA GLU A 362 40.21 17.68 5.98
C GLU A 362 39.38 16.64 6.80
N PRO A 363 38.97 15.45 6.24
CA PRO A 363 39.92 14.47 5.67
C PRO A 363 39.49 13.41 4.59
N VAL A 364 40.50 12.94 3.84
CA VAL A 364 40.81 11.55 3.38
C VAL A 364 39.81 10.75 2.50
N GLU A 365 40.33 10.28 1.35
CA GLU A 365 39.70 9.40 0.36
C GLU A 365 39.51 7.93 0.82
N THR A 366 38.41 7.28 0.38
CA THR A 366 38.43 5.92 -0.17
C THR A 366 37.46 5.81 -1.36
N ALA A 367 37.89 5.15 -2.44
CA ALA A 367 37.14 5.11 -3.71
C ALA A 367 36.41 3.77 -3.95
N PRO A 368 35.25 3.77 -4.65
CA PRO A 368 34.64 2.58 -5.21
C PRO A 368 34.86 2.44 -6.73
N ASP A 369 35.10 1.21 -7.19
CA ASP A 369 35.03 0.82 -8.60
C ASP A 369 33.58 0.41 -8.96
N THR A 370 33.07 0.81 -10.14
CA THR A 370 32.54 -0.11 -11.19
C THR A 370 31.85 0.62 -12.36
N LYS A 371 31.72 -0.08 -13.51
CA LYS A 371 31.37 0.48 -14.83
C LYS A 371 29.90 0.30 -15.23
N ALA A 372 29.42 1.21 -16.09
CA ALA A 372 28.15 1.10 -16.82
C ALA A 372 28.24 0.18 -18.07
N PRO A 373 27.09 -0.30 -18.62
CA PRO A 373 27.02 -0.98 -19.92
C PRO A 373 26.17 -0.22 -20.97
N ALA A 374 26.80 0.40 -21.96
CA ALA A 374 26.12 1.05 -23.11
C ALA A 374 26.08 0.13 -24.36
N ALA A 375 25.62 -1.12 -24.19
CA ALA A 375 25.61 -2.14 -25.25
C ALA A 375 24.20 -2.64 -25.64
N VAL A 376 23.14 -2.04 -25.09
CA VAL A 376 21.76 -2.52 -25.20
C VAL A 376 20.98 -1.81 -26.31
N GLU A 377 21.26 -0.53 -26.58
CA GLU A 377 20.45 0.30 -27.48
C GLU A 377 20.61 -0.05 -28.97
N ASP A 378 21.77 -0.59 -29.36
CA ASP A 378 22.05 -1.00 -30.74
C ASP A 378 21.28 -2.31 -31.13
N ILE A 379 20.90 -3.11 -30.13
CA ILE A 379 20.01 -4.28 -30.31
C ILE A 379 18.56 -3.82 -30.59
N PHE A 380 18.10 -2.78 -29.89
CA PHE A 380 16.77 -2.19 -30.10
C PHE A 380 16.65 -1.35 -31.38
N ALA A 381 17.77 -0.92 -31.98
CA ALA A 381 17.76 -0.37 -33.34
C ALA A 381 17.48 -1.46 -34.39
N ARG A 382 18.13 -2.63 -34.27
CA ARG A 382 17.96 -3.76 -35.20
C ARG A 382 16.58 -4.41 -35.14
N LEU A 383 15.95 -4.53 -33.97
CA LEU A 383 14.59 -5.09 -33.87
C LEU A 383 13.51 -4.22 -34.52
N ARG A 384 13.68 -2.89 -34.54
CA ARG A 384 12.70 -1.94 -35.11
C ARG A 384 12.72 -1.86 -36.64
N ALA A 385 13.81 -2.31 -37.28
CA ALA A 385 13.92 -2.34 -38.75
C ALA A 385 13.27 -3.58 -39.39
N ALA A 386 12.84 -4.57 -38.60
CA ALA A 386 12.49 -5.91 -39.08
C ALA A 386 11.09 -6.41 -38.64
N SER A 387 10.07 -5.53 -38.62
CA SER A 387 8.68 -5.98 -38.46
C SER A 387 7.64 -5.01 -39.06
N THR A 388 7.39 -5.14 -40.38
CA THR A 388 6.05 -5.00 -41.03
C THR A 388 6.18 -5.14 -42.55
N GLY A 389 6.00 -6.36 -43.08
CA GLY A 389 5.98 -6.58 -44.53
C GLY A 389 6.05 -8.04 -44.95
N THR A 390 5.00 -8.51 -45.65
CA THR A 390 4.97 -9.73 -46.48
C THR A 390 5.40 -11.07 -45.86
N VAL A 391 4.45 -11.78 -45.24
CA VAL A 391 4.37 -13.25 -45.34
C VAL A 391 2.92 -13.69 -45.56
N THR A 392 2.49 -13.74 -46.82
CA THR A 392 1.30 -14.51 -47.25
C THR A 392 1.62 -15.21 -48.56
N GLY A 393 1.77 -16.53 -48.51
CA GLY A 393 1.88 -17.39 -49.70
C GLY A 393 3.11 -18.30 -49.72
N LYS A 394 2.84 -19.59 -50.02
CA LYS A 394 3.79 -20.70 -50.25
C LYS A 394 4.54 -21.27 -49.04
N ILE A 395 3.98 -22.36 -48.50
CA ILE A 395 4.76 -23.58 -48.27
C ILE A 395 4.00 -24.71 -49.01
N GLY A 396 4.66 -25.30 -50.00
CA GLY A 396 4.15 -26.37 -50.86
C GLY A 396 5.28 -26.82 -51.78
N ASP A 397 5.55 -28.13 -51.76
CA ASP A 397 6.60 -28.87 -52.46
C ASP A 397 8.07 -28.43 -52.22
N THR A 398 8.85 -29.30 -51.57
CA THR A 398 9.79 -30.18 -52.29
C THR A 398 10.38 -31.25 -51.36
N ALA A 399 10.78 -32.39 -51.94
CA ALA A 399 11.31 -33.56 -51.25
C ALA A 399 12.67 -33.99 -51.82
N THR A 400 13.24 -35.08 -51.29
CA THR A 400 14.63 -35.60 -51.51
C THR A 400 15.72 -34.71 -50.87
N GLY A 401 16.74 -35.18 -50.15
CA GLY A 401 17.17 -36.52 -49.69
C GLY A 401 18.31 -36.35 -48.63
N GLU A 402 18.98 -37.35 -48.05
CA GLU A 402 18.90 -38.83 -48.15
C GLU A 402 19.18 -39.51 -46.76
N ALA A 403 19.96 -40.60 -46.70
CA ALA A 403 20.04 -41.58 -45.61
C ALA A 403 21.19 -41.44 -44.58
N HIS A 404 20.97 -41.95 -43.34
CA HIS A 404 21.79 -43.07 -42.82
C HIS A 404 21.11 -43.86 -41.67
N ASP A 405 21.44 -45.15 -41.59
CA ASP A 405 20.91 -46.19 -40.69
C ASP A 405 21.02 -45.98 -39.16
N LYS A 406 20.00 -46.47 -38.40
CA LYS A 406 20.06 -47.79 -37.73
C LYS A 406 18.72 -48.25 -37.12
N ALA A 407 18.50 -49.56 -37.16
CA ALA A 407 17.24 -50.21 -36.78
C ALA A 407 17.26 -50.86 -35.37
N ALA A 408 16.07 -50.98 -34.76
CA ALA A 408 15.74 -52.02 -33.78
C ALA A 408 14.21 -52.26 -33.70
N GLU A 409 13.78 -53.49 -34.00
CA GLU A 409 12.41 -54.03 -33.96
C GLU A 409 12.38 -55.16 -32.88
N VAL A 410 11.30 -55.67 -32.28
CA VAL A 410 9.82 -55.75 -32.47
C VAL A 410 9.20 -55.86 -31.02
N PRO A 411 7.93 -56.26 -30.75
CA PRO A 411 6.63 -56.06 -31.42
C PRO A 411 5.50 -55.56 -30.46
N ALA A 412 4.34 -55.20 -31.01
CA ALA A 412 3.06 -55.18 -30.28
C ALA A 412 2.28 -56.50 -30.45
N PRO A 413 1.27 -56.78 -29.60
CA PRO A 413 0.14 -57.60 -30.04
C PRO A 413 -1.25 -57.01 -29.75
N ALA A 414 -2.04 -56.93 -30.83
CA ALA A 414 -3.47 -57.24 -30.95
C ALA A 414 -4.51 -56.76 -29.92
N ALA A 415 -5.54 -56.07 -30.45
CA ALA A 415 -6.83 -55.87 -29.81
C ALA A 415 -7.71 -57.14 -29.81
N PRO A 416 -8.87 -57.09 -29.13
CA PRO A 416 -10.09 -57.57 -29.78
C PRO A 416 -11.24 -56.55 -29.77
N SER A 417 -12.03 -56.56 -30.83
CA SER A 417 -13.22 -55.73 -31.07
C SER A 417 -14.53 -56.39 -30.61
N THR A 418 -15.55 -55.62 -30.21
CA THR A 418 -17.02 -55.78 -30.50
C THR A 418 -17.84 -54.77 -29.64
N PRO A 419 -19.15 -54.52 -29.89
CA PRO A 419 -19.63 -53.69 -30.98
C PRO A 419 -20.51 -52.49 -30.51
N ALA A 420 -20.95 -51.66 -31.47
CA ALA A 420 -21.54 -50.34 -31.22
C ALA A 420 -22.88 -50.31 -30.43
N LYS A 421 -23.02 -49.26 -29.60
CA LYS A 421 -24.32 -48.65 -29.25
C LYS A 421 -24.39 -47.20 -29.77
N LYS A 422 -25.53 -46.83 -30.32
CA LYS A 422 -25.79 -45.54 -30.99
C LYS A 422 -26.04 -44.41 -29.98
N SER A 423 -25.37 -43.29 -30.17
CA SER A 423 -25.70 -41.98 -29.57
C SER A 423 -25.50 -40.87 -30.62
N PRO A 424 -26.17 -39.69 -30.50
CA PRO A 424 -26.66 -38.97 -31.68
C PRO A 424 -25.69 -38.00 -32.36
N LYS A 425 -26.12 -37.53 -33.54
CA LYS A 425 -25.41 -36.62 -34.45
C LYS A 425 -24.78 -35.41 -33.73
N LYS A 426 -23.47 -35.23 -33.87
CA LYS A 426 -22.79 -33.96 -33.59
C LYS A 426 -23.46 -32.83 -34.38
N LYS A 427 -24.06 -31.85 -33.69
CA LYS A 427 -24.24 -30.50 -34.26
C LYS A 427 -22.83 -29.93 -34.49
N LYS A 428 -22.61 -29.27 -35.64
CA LYS A 428 -21.40 -28.47 -35.84
C LYS A 428 -21.40 -27.36 -34.78
N SER A 429 -20.41 -27.34 -33.90
CA SER A 429 -20.13 -26.19 -33.05
C SER A 429 -19.72 -25.03 -33.96
N ALA A 430 -20.39 -23.88 -33.82
CA ALA A 430 -19.83 -22.64 -34.33
C ALA A 430 -18.49 -22.38 -33.63
N ALA A 431 -17.54 -21.75 -34.32
CA ALA A 431 -16.30 -21.32 -33.69
C ALA A 431 -16.63 -20.36 -32.52
N PRO A 432 -15.99 -20.50 -31.34
CA PRO A 432 -16.20 -19.57 -30.24
C PRO A 432 -15.76 -18.18 -30.69
N ALA A 433 -16.67 -17.20 -30.57
CA ALA A 433 -16.32 -15.81 -30.77
C ALA A 433 -15.40 -15.37 -29.62
N ALA A 434 -14.20 -14.89 -29.94
CA ALA A 434 -13.21 -14.47 -28.95
C ALA A 434 -13.78 -13.35 -28.05
N THR A 435 -13.40 -13.39 -26.78
CA THR A 435 -13.96 -12.49 -25.75
C THR A 435 -13.38 -11.08 -25.90
N VAL A 436 -14.03 -10.21 -26.66
CA VAL A 436 -13.57 -8.82 -26.90
C VAL A 436 -13.39 -8.07 -25.56
N ALA A 437 -12.26 -7.38 -25.41
CA ALA A 437 -11.96 -6.56 -24.24
C ALA A 437 -12.86 -5.31 -24.16
N ASP A 438 -13.20 -4.91 -22.93
CA ASP A 438 -13.98 -3.70 -22.62
C ASP A 438 -13.16 -2.80 -21.68
N PRO A 439 -12.46 -1.77 -22.21
CA PRO A 439 -11.65 -0.86 -21.41
C PRO A 439 -12.45 -0.14 -20.30
N ALA A 440 -13.75 0.12 -20.51
CA ALA A 440 -14.58 0.80 -19.53
C ALA A 440 -14.85 -0.10 -18.31
N ALA A 441 -14.99 -1.41 -18.50
CA ALA A 441 -15.14 -2.37 -17.41
C ALA A 441 -13.88 -2.45 -16.52
N PHE A 442 -12.68 -2.37 -17.11
CA PHE A 442 -11.42 -2.31 -16.35
C PHE A 442 -11.27 -1.00 -15.60
N ALA A 443 -11.61 0.14 -16.22
CA ALA A 443 -11.60 1.44 -15.56
C ALA A 443 -12.56 1.48 -14.36
N ALA A 444 -13.80 1.02 -14.54
CA ALA A 444 -14.81 0.96 -13.48
C ALA A 444 -14.40 0.05 -12.30
N ARG A 445 -13.73 -1.08 -12.56
CA ARG A 445 -13.11 -1.88 -11.48
C ARG A 445 -12.06 -1.06 -10.75
N ASN A 446 -11.11 -0.47 -11.47
CA ASN A 446 -9.98 0.22 -10.86
C ASN A 446 -10.45 1.40 -9.98
N GLU A 447 -11.45 2.15 -10.44
CA GLU A 447 -12.12 3.20 -9.66
C GLU A 447 -12.79 2.63 -8.38
N ALA A 448 -13.57 1.55 -8.52
CA ALA A 448 -14.23 0.91 -7.38
C ALA A 448 -13.26 0.28 -6.36
N LEU A 449 -12.05 -0.10 -6.78
CA LEU A 449 -11.03 -0.70 -5.92
C LEU A 449 -10.06 0.32 -5.31
N ALA A 450 -9.84 1.49 -5.92
CA ALA A 450 -8.78 2.43 -5.51
C ALA A 450 -8.81 2.75 -4.00
N GLY A 451 -9.95 3.18 -3.46
CA GLY A 451 -10.10 3.48 -2.03
C GLY A 451 -10.00 2.25 -1.12
N LEU A 452 -10.41 1.08 -1.61
CA LEU A 452 -10.32 -0.19 -0.88
C LEU A 452 -8.87 -0.66 -0.78
N VAL A 453 -8.10 -0.57 -1.87
CA VAL A 453 -6.66 -0.86 -1.91
C VAL A 453 -5.92 -0.01 -0.87
N THR A 454 -6.16 1.31 -0.83
CA THR A 454 -5.51 2.19 0.18
C THR A 454 -5.95 1.85 1.62
N SER A 455 -7.16 1.35 1.85
CA SER A 455 -7.58 0.87 3.18
C SER A 455 -6.91 -0.45 3.55
N MET A 456 -6.92 -1.43 2.64
CA MET A 456 -6.30 -2.74 2.80
C MET A 456 -4.80 -2.62 3.05
N ALA A 457 -4.08 -1.81 2.26
CA ALA A 457 -2.66 -1.53 2.45
C ALA A 457 -2.36 -1.02 3.86
N ARG A 458 -3.11 -0.01 4.34
CA ARG A 458 -2.95 0.51 5.71
C ARG A 458 -3.25 -0.54 6.78
N LYS A 459 -4.27 -1.39 6.59
CA LYS A 459 -4.57 -2.48 7.53
C LYS A 459 -3.49 -3.57 7.52
N LEU A 460 -2.99 -4.00 6.36
CA LEU A 460 -1.94 -5.02 6.28
C LEU A 460 -0.57 -4.50 6.73
N LYS A 461 -0.22 -3.24 6.47
CA LYS A 461 0.98 -2.58 7.02
C LYS A 461 0.96 -2.50 8.56
N ARG A 462 -0.23 -2.47 9.20
CA ARG A 462 -0.38 -2.61 10.66
C ARG A 462 -0.17 -4.06 11.12
N VAL A 463 -0.78 -5.04 10.44
CA VAL A 463 -0.55 -6.47 10.74
C VAL A 463 0.93 -6.82 10.66
N LEU A 464 1.65 -6.36 9.63
CA LEU A 464 3.11 -6.51 9.51
C LEU A 464 3.87 -5.90 10.70
N ALA A 465 3.46 -4.73 11.19
CA ALA A 465 4.11 -4.08 12.34
C ALA A 465 3.83 -4.84 13.66
N ASP A 466 2.60 -5.30 13.87
CA ASP A 466 2.23 -6.11 15.03
C ASP A 466 2.95 -7.47 15.00
N GLU A 467 3.05 -8.10 13.83
CA GLU A 467 3.79 -9.35 13.62
C GLU A 467 5.29 -9.16 13.86
N GLN A 468 5.89 -8.10 13.33
CA GLN A 468 7.28 -7.71 13.61
C GLN A 468 7.53 -7.54 15.11
N ASN A 469 6.65 -6.84 15.83
CA ASN A 469 6.75 -6.65 17.28
C ASN A 469 6.71 -7.98 18.04
N ASN A 470 5.82 -8.89 17.65
CA ASN A 470 5.72 -10.23 18.23
C ASN A 470 6.97 -11.08 17.94
N VAL A 471 7.48 -11.07 16.71
CA VAL A 471 8.73 -11.76 16.30
C VAL A 471 9.92 -11.24 17.10
N LEU A 472 10.10 -9.92 17.20
CA LEU A 472 11.19 -9.32 17.97
C LEU A 472 11.06 -9.60 19.48
N ALA A 473 9.84 -9.70 20.01
CA ALA A 473 9.60 -10.10 21.39
C ALA A 473 9.93 -11.58 21.64
N HIS A 474 9.67 -12.46 20.68
CA HIS A 474 10.03 -13.89 20.72
C HIS A 474 11.56 -14.09 20.63
N LEU A 475 12.24 -13.42 19.70
CA LEU A 475 13.69 -13.51 19.52
C LEU A 475 14.50 -13.03 20.74
N ARG A 476 13.96 -12.10 21.56
CA ARG A 476 14.57 -11.69 22.83
C ARG A 476 14.59 -12.80 23.90
N GLN A 477 13.81 -13.86 23.75
CA GLN A 477 13.72 -14.93 24.75
C GLN A 477 14.86 -15.94 24.58
N LYS A 478 15.76 -16.03 25.58
CA LYS A 478 16.99 -16.86 25.52
C LYS A 478 16.77 -18.37 25.29
N ARG A 479 15.54 -18.87 25.39
CA ARG A 479 15.15 -20.29 25.16
C ARG A 479 14.08 -20.48 24.08
N ALA A 480 13.73 -19.44 23.33
CA ALA A 480 12.85 -19.57 22.17
C ALA A 480 13.52 -20.40 21.07
N SER A 481 12.72 -21.23 20.40
CA SER A 481 13.10 -21.93 19.17
C SER A 481 13.22 -20.93 18.01
N LEU A 482 14.21 -21.16 17.14
CA LEU A 482 14.48 -20.35 15.94
C LEU A 482 13.87 -20.97 14.66
N GLU A 483 13.10 -22.05 14.79
CA GLU A 483 12.32 -22.60 13.69
C GLU A 483 11.29 -21.59 13.17
N ILE A 484 11.10 -21.52 11.84
CA ILE A 484 10.23 -20.53 11.19
C ILE A 484 8.79 -20.57 11.74
N ASP A 485 8.24 -21.75 11.99
CA ASP A 485 6.89 -21.91 12.54
C ASP A 485 6.81 -21.61 14.05
N ALA A 486 7.93 -21.61 14.77
CA ALA A 486 7.98 -21.14 16.15
C ALA A 486 8.06 -19.61 16.25
N ILE A 487 8.62 -18.95 15.22
CA ILE A 487 8.74 -17.49 15.13
C ILE A 487 7.44 -16.85 14.58
N LEU A 488 6.89 -17.41 13.49
CA LEU A 488 5.76 -16.83 12.74
C LEU A 488 4.42 -17.57 12.93
N GLY A 489 4.37 -18.62 13.76
CA GLY A 489 3.25 -19.55 13.79
C GLY A 489 3.15 -20.36 12.49
N THR A 490 2.03 -21.06 12.25
CA THR A 490 1.85 -21.79 10.98
C THR A 490 1.51 -20.83 9.83
N ALA A 491 1.87 -21.17 8.60
CA ALA A 491 1.53 -20.36 7.42
C ALA A 491 0.01 -20.14 7.26
N THR A 492 -0.81 -21.12 7.67
CA THR A 492 -2.27 -21.02 7.67
C THR A 492 -2.77 -20.02 8.70
N ASP A 493 -2.22 -20.05 9.92
CA ASP A 493 -2.61 -19.13 10.99
C ASP A 493 -2.22 -17.69 10.65
N GLN A 494 -1.01 -17.49 10.13
CA GLN A 494 -0.51 -16.22 9.61
C GLN A 494 -1.45 -15.70 8.51
N ALA A 495 -1.69 -16.47 7.44
CA ALA A 495 -2.63 -16.08 6.37
C ALA A 495 -4.04 -15.77 6.90
N SER A 496 -4.49 -16.46 7.94
CA SER A 496 -5.77 -16.17 8.60
C SER A 496 -5.79 -14.81 9.30
N ALA A 497 -4.68 -14.37 9.90
CA ALA A 497 -4.58 -13.07 10.58
C ALA A 497 -4.68 -11.92 9.56
N TYR A 498 -3.90 -12.00 8.47
CA TYR A 498 -3.99 -11.07 7.34
C TYR A 498 -5.42 -11.05 6.76
N ALA A 499 -6.02 -12.22 6.49
CA ALA A 499 -7.38 -12.31 5.94
C ALA A 499 -8.45 -11.69 6.85
N LYS A 500 -8.37 -11.91 8.18
CA LYS A 500 -9.29 -11.32 9.16
C LYS A 500 -9.23 -9.79 9.19
N ALA A 501 -8.03 -9.21 9.06
CA ALA A 501 -7.85 -7.75 9.11
C ALA A 501 -8.59 -7.02 7.97
N ILE A 502 -8.63 -7.61 6.77
CA ILE A 502 -9.26 -7.03 5.56
C ILE A 502 -10.57 -7.72 5.16
N ALA A 503 -11.24 -8.38 6.10
CA ALA A 503 -12.50 -9.09 5.83
C ALA A 503 -13.61 -8.15 5.28
N GLU A 504 -13.66 -6.92 5.79
CA GLU A 504 -14.64 -5.89 5.39
C GLU A 504 -14.35 -5.31 4.00
N GLU A 505 -13.10 -4.92 3.73
CA GLU A 505 -12.68 -4.44 2.40
C GLU A 505 -12.80 -5.50 1.32
N SER A 506 -12.46 -6.75 1.63
CA SER A 506 -12.61 -7.86 0.67
C SER A 506 -14.08 -8.19 0.38
N MET A 507 -14.98 -8.08 1.37
CA MET A 507 -16.43 -8.15 1.11
C MET A 507 -16.92 -6.97 0.26
N SER A 508 -16.39 -5.76 0.52
CA SER A 508 -16.70 -4.56 -0.25
C SER A 508 -16.25 -4.68 -1.72
N ALA A 509 -15.02 -5.14 -1.96
CA ALA A 509 -14.49 -5.43 -3.29
C ALA A 509 -15.31 -6.50 -4.01
N ALA A 510 -15.69 -7.58 -3.32
CA ALA A 510 -16.58 -8.60 -3.87
C ALA A 510 -17.98 -8.06 -4.19
N SER A 511 -18.50 -7.13 -3.38
CA SER A 511 -19.79 -6.48 -3.63
C SER A 511 -19.76 -5.56 -4.86
N ALA A 512 -18.65 -4.85 -5.10
CA ALA A 512 -18.42 -4.09 -6.33
C ALA A 512 -18.36 -5.02 -7.56
N GLY A 513 -17.65 -6.15 -7.43
CA GLY A 513 -17.62 -7.19 -8.46
C GLY A 513 -19.01 -7.75 -8.78
N ALA A 514 -19.82 -8.01 -7.76
CA ALA A 514 -21.22 -8.44 -7.93
C ALA A 514 -22.07 -7.37 -8.63
N ALA A 515 -21.88 -6.08 -8.31
CA ALA A 515 -22.56 -4.98 -8.94
C ALA A 515 -22.18 -4.85 -10.43
N SER A 516 -20.90 -5.06 -10.78
CA SER A 516 -20.41 -4.97 -12.17
C SER A 516 -21.14 -5.93 -13.14
N VAL A 517 -21.50 -7.13 -12.68
CA VAL A 517 -22.22 -8.13 -13.49
C VAL A 517 -23.74 -8.03 -13.42
N LYS A 518 -24.29 -7.21 -12.51
CA LYS A 518 -25.74 -7.09 -12.28
C LYS A 518 -26.49 -6.68 -13.54
N ALA A 519 -25.96 -5.71 -14.30
CA ALA A 519 -26.54 -5.26 -15.56
C ALA A 519 -26.57 -6.35 -16.65
N ALA A 520 -25.74 -7.40 -16.53
CA ALA A 520 -25.63 -8.49 -17.49
C ALA A 520 -26.38 -9.77 -17.08
N GLY A 521 -27.30 -9.68 -16.11
CA GLY A 521 -28.05 -10.84 -15.60
C GLY A 521 -27.47 -11.45 -14.32
N GLY A 522 -26.59 -10.73 -13.61
CA GLY A 522 -26.15 -11.11 -12.28
C GLY A 522 -27.33 -11.23 -11.30
N SER A 523 -27.39 -12.35 -10.59
CA SER A 523 -28.41 -12.65 -9.59
C SER A 523 -28.31 -11.71 -8.39
N THR A 524 -29.44 -11.31 -7.81
CA THR A 524 -29.49 -10.50 -6.58
C THR A 524 -29.22 -11.31 -5.30
N LYS A 525 -28.73 -12.55 -5.43
CA LYS A 525 -28.40 -13.42 -4.30
C LYS A 525 -27.32 -12.78 -3.44
N ARG A 526 -27.59 -12.67 -2.13
CA ARG A 526 -26.65 -12.15 -1.16
C ARG A 526 -25.39 -13.03 -1.12
N ILE A 527 -24.24 -12.43 -1.43
CA ILE A 527 -22.94 -13.08 -1.28
C ILE A 527 -22.63 -13.21 0.22
N THR A 528 -22.05 -14.34 0.62
CA THR A 528 -21.68 -14.60 2.01
C THR A 528 -20.17 -14.42 2.19
N GLN A 529 -19.77 -13.81 3.31
CA GLN A 529 -18.36 -13.61 3.70
C GLN A 529 -17.54 -14.90 3.52
N LYS A 530 -18.03 -16.02 4.08
CA LYS A 530 -17.40 -17.35 3.98
C LYS A 530 -17.07 -17.83 2.55
N ALA A 531 -17.84 -17.41 1.54
CA ALA A 531 -17.60 -17.79 0.15
C ALA A 531 -16.51 -16.95 -0.55
N ILE A 532 -16.18 -15.80 0.03
CA ILE A 532 -15.10 -14.88 -0.35
C ILE A 532 -13.83 -15.22 0.43
N ASP A 533 -13.95 -15.41 1.75
CA ASP A 533 -12.83 -15.68 2.68
C ASP A 533 -11.93 -16.83 2.21
N ALA A 534 -12.52 -17.91 1.69
CA ALA A 534 -11.76 -19.06 1.20
C ALA A 534 -10.87 -18.71 -0.02
N THR A 535 -11.32 -17.81 -0.89
CA THR A 535 -10.53 -17.33 -2.03
C THR A 535 -9.49 -16.31 -1.56
N VAL A 536 -9.88 -15.36 -0.70
CA VAL A 536 -8.97 -14.35 -0.14
C VAL A 536 -7.83 -14.99 0.64
N LEU A 537 -8.14 -15.94 1.53
CA LEU A 537 -7.14 -16.69 2.30
C LEU A 537 -6.21 -17.51 1.39
N LYS A 538 -6.73 -18.13 0.32
CA LYS A 538 -5.88 -18.82 -0.67
C LYS A 538 -4.94 -17.84 -1.37
N THR A 539 -5.41 -16.66 -1.77
CA THR A 539 -4.58 -15.61 -2.43
C THR A 539 -3.50 -15.07 -1.49
N ILE A 540 -3.85 -14.79 -0.23
CA ILE A 540 -2.91 -14.34 0.80
C ILE A 540 -1.87 -15.42 1.10
N ALA A 541 -2.29 -16.68 1.26
CA ALA A 541 -1.39 -17.79 1.56
C ALA A 541 -0.40 -18.08 0.42
N ALA A 542 -0.88 -18.09 -0.83
CA ALA A 542 -0.05 -18.44 -2.00
C ALA A 542 0.80 -17.28 -2.54
N GLY A 543 0.39 -16.03 -2.30
CA GLY A 543 1.16 -14.83 -2.66
C GLY A 543 1.97 -14.30 -1.48
N LEU A 544 1.32 -13.44 -0.69
CA LEU A 544 1.92 -12.66 0.41
C LEU A 544 2.68 -13.54 1.41
N VAL A 545 2.02 -14.53 2.02
CA VAL A 545 2.63 -15.33 3.10
C VAL A 545 3.70 -16.29 2.57
N ALA A 546 3.52 -16.85 1.39
CA ALA A 546 4.53 -17.70 0.77
C ALA A 546 5.81 -16.90 0.49
N ALA A 547 5.73 -15.79 -0.24
CA ALA A 547 6.89 -14.96 -0.58
C ALA A 547 7.59 -14.41 0.68
N PHE A 548 6.82 -13.88 1.65
CA PHE A 548 7.38 -13.42 2.93
C PHE A 548 8.12 -14.52 3.68
N ARG A 549 7.60 -15.76 3.68
CA ARG A 549 8.25 -16.89 4.36
C ARG A 549 9.50 -17.39 3.65
N GLU A 550 9.60 -17.24 2.33
CA GLU A 550 10.85 -17.54 1.62
C GLU A 550 11.96 -16.57 2.06
N GLU A 551 11.71 -15.26 2.05
CA GLU A 551 12.66 -14.25 2.52
C GLU A 551 12.99 -14.42 4.02
N ALA A 552 11.99 -14.66 4.86
CA ALA A 552 12.21 -14.92 6.28
C ALA A 552 13.07 -16.19 6.51
N ARG A 553 12.93 -17.23 5.68
CA ARG A 553 13.76 -18.43 5.77
C ARG A 553 15.21 -18.16 5.35
N VAL A 554 15.44 -17.34 4.32
CA VAL A 554 16.79 -16.92 3.93
C VAL A 554 17.47 -16.21 5.09
N ALA A 555 16.82 -15.21 5.69
CA ALA A 555 17.34 -14.47 6.85
C ALA A 555 17.56 -15.35 8.10
N ILE A 556 16.72 -16.38 8.34
CA ILE A 556 16.96 -17.38 9.40
C ILE A 556 18.21 -18.21 9.11
N GLY A 557 18.47 -18.55 7.84
CA GLY A 557 19.68 -19.26 7.41
C GLY A 557 20.94 -18.42 7.57
N GLU A 558 20.93 -17.17 7.08
CA GLU A 558 22.05 -16.23 7.13
C GLU A 558 22.48 -15.86 8.55
N ALA A 559 21.56 -15.91 9.52
CA ALA A 559 21.89 -15.63 10.91
C ALA A 559 22.68 -16.75 11.61
N GLU A 560 22.76 -17.96 11.03
CA GLU A 560 23.46 -19.14 11.57
C GLU A 560 23.14 -19.48 13.06
N GLY A 561 21.97 -19.05 13.55
CA GLY A 561 21.53 -19.23 14.94
C GLY A 561 21.86 -18.09 15.90
N ASP A 562 22.54 -17.02 15.46
CA ASP A 562 22.73 -15.79 16.22
C ASP A 562 21.42 -14.98 16.26
N ARG A 563 20.98 -14.63 17.47
CA ARG A 563 19.71 -13.92 17.70
C ARG A 563 19.80 -12.41 17.48
N GLU A 564 20.98 -11.82 17.64
CA GLU A 564 21.18 -10.39 17.41
C GLU A 564 21.24 -10.11 15.91
N ILE A 565 21.96 -10.94 15.15
CA ILE A 565 21.98 -10.92 13.68
C ILE A 565 20.57 -11.20 13.13
N LEU A 566 19.90 -12.28 13.57
CA LEU A 566 18.54 -12.58 13.12
C LEU A 566 17.55 -11.46 13.45
N SER A 567 17.70 -10.81 14.61
CA SER A 567 16.87 -9.64 14.96
C SER A 567 17.12 -8.46 14.02
N GLY A 568 18.34 -8.28 13.52
CA GLY A 568 18.68 -7.31 12.46
C GLY A 568 17.96 -7.66 11.16
N LEU A 569 18.29 -8.81 10.57
CA LEU A 569 17.75 -9.25 9.27
C LEU A 569 16.21 -9.30 9.24
N MET A 570 15.56 -9.72 10.33
CA MET A 570 14.09 -9.66 10.42
C MET A 570 13.55 -8.22 10.34
N ARG A 571 14.23 -7.22 10.91
CA ARG A 571 13.79 -5.82 10.74
C ARG A 571 13.86 -5.38 9.28
N ASP A 572 14.91 -5.80 8.58
CA ASP A 572 15.12 -5.44 7.18
C ASP A 572 14.07 -6.07 6.25
N VAL A 573 13.79 -7.38 6.44
CA VAL A 573 12.68 -8.06 5.74
C VAL A 573 11.34 -7.36 5.99
N TYR A 574 10.96 -7.13 7.25
CA TYR A 574 9.71 -6.43 7.56
C TYR A 574 9.68 -4.98 7.03
N ARG A 575 10.81 -4.29 6.96
CA ARG A 575 10.93 -2.94 6.39
C ARG A 575 10.69 -2.96 4.89
N ALA A 576 11.39 -3.82 4.14
CA ALA A 576 11.21 -3.98 2.70
C ALA A 576 9.74 -4.34 2.36
N TRP A 577 9.14 -5.25 3.13
CA TRP A 577 7.74 -5.62 2.97
C TRP A 577 6.78 -4.46 3.24
N LYS A 578 7.00 -3.68 4.29
CA LYS A 578 6.13 -2.55 4.66
C LYS A 578 6.22 -1.37 3.68
N MET A 579 7.39 -1.14 3.06
CA MET A 579 7.61 -0.06 2.11
C MET A 579 7.16 -0.44 0.70
N ASP A 580 7.70 -1.52 0.13
CA ASP A 580 7.70 -1.73 -1.33
C ASP A 580 6.82 -2.90 -1.80
N LEU A 581 6.86 -4.04 -1.10
CA LEU A 581 6.28 -5.30 -1.60
C LEU A 581 4.78 -5.46 -1.31
N ILE A 582 4.32 -5.00 -0.13
CA ILE A 582 2.94 -5.25 0.34
C ILE A 582 1.87 -4.66 -0.58
N ASP A 583 2.11 -3.47 -1.16
CA ASP A 583 1.09 -2.77 -1.94
C ASP A 583 0.77 -3.51 -3.25
N THR A 584 1.76 -4.18 -3.86
CA THR A 584 1.55 -5.07 -5.02
C THR A 584 0.66 -6.27 -4.67
N HIS A 585 0.85 -6.87 -3.50
CA HIS A 585 0.01 -7.98 -3.04
C HIS A 585 -1.41 -7.54 -2.66
N VAL A 586 -1.58 -6.32 -2.16
CA VAL A 586 -2.91 -5.76 -1.84
C VAL A 586 -3.78 -5.64 -3.09
N ASP A 587 -3.24 -5.14 -4.19
CA ASP A 587 -3.94 -5.08 -5.48
C ASP A 587 -4.42 -6.46 -5.95
N ASP A 588 -3.57 -7.48 -5.83
CA ASP A 588 -3.90 -8.86 -6.20
C ASP A 588 -5.06 -9.42 -5.37
N ILE A 589 -5.05 -9.17 -4.05
CA ILE A 589 -6.12 -9.60 -3.14
C ILE A 589 -7.43 -8.86 -3.45
N ALA A 590 -7.36 -7.54 -3.68
CA ALA A 590 -8.53 -6.72 -4.01
C ALA A 590 -9.17 -7.16 -5.35
N CYS A 591 -8.35 -7.38 -6.38
CA CYS A 591 -8.81 -7.88 -7.66
C CYS A 591 -9.36 -9.31 -7.56
N ALA A 592 -8.74 -10.20 -6.76
CA ALA A 592 -9.22 -11.57 -6.55
C ALA A 592 -10.59 -11.59 -5.85
N ALA A 593 -10.77 -10.76 -4.81
CA ALA A 593 -12.05 -10.60 -4.13
C ALA A 593 -13.14 -10.05 -5.07
N HIS A 594 -12.81 -9.03 -5.87
CA HIS A 594 -13.71 -8.46 -6.88
C HIS A 594 -14.18 -9.51 -7.90
N VAL A 595 -13.25 -10.22 -8.55
CA VAL A 595 -13.61 -11.21 -9.57
C VAL A 595 -14.34 -12.41 -8.95
N ARG A 596 -14.00 -12.81 -7.71
CA ARG A 596 -14.76 -13.81 -6.97
C ARG A 596 -16.20 -13.36 -6.69
N GLY A 597 -16.41 -12.09 -6.33
CA GLY A 597 -17.73 -11.50 -6.16
C GLY A 597 -18.56 -11.51 -7.44
N ALA A 598 -17.96 -11.10 -8.55
CA ALA A 598 -18.56 -11.18 -9.89
C ALA A 598 -18.95 -12.63 -10.25
N TYR A 599 -18.06 -13.60 -10.03
CA TYR A 599 -18.33 -15.02 -10.25
C TYR A 599 -19.52 -15.51 -9.42
N LEU A 600 -19.52 -15.21 -8.11
CA LEU A 600 -20.56 -15.68 -7.19
C LEU A 600 -21.95 -15.11 -7.51
N ALA A 601 -22.03 -13.86 -7.97
CA ALA A 601 -23.28 -13.22 -8.35
C ALA A 601 -23.98 -13.87 -9.57
N LEU A 602 -23.24 -14.51 -10.48
CA LEU A 602 -23.83 -15.13 -11.67
C LEU A 602 -24.65 -16.39 -11.37
N GLU A 603 -25.67 -16.68 -12.18
CA GLU A 603 -26.53 -17.86 -12.01
C GLU A 603 -25.83 -19.16 -12.42
N ALA A 604 -26.30 -20.29 -11.88
CA ALA A 604 -25.75 -21.60 -12.23
C ALA A 604 -26.05 -21.92 -13.71
N GLY A 605 -25.01 -22.19 -14.50
CA GLY A 605 -25.12 -22.38 -15.94
C GLY A 605 -25.08 -21.09 -16.78
N ALA A 606 -24.94 -19.91 -16.16
CA ALA A 606 -24.67 -18.67 -16.90
C ALA A 606 -23.37 -18.78 -17.70
N LEU A 607 -23.35 -18.24 -18.93
CA LEU A 607 -22.15 -18.23 -19.76
C LEU A 607 -21.18 -17.11 -19.35
N ILE A 608 -19.93 -17.48 -19.14
CA ILE A 608 -18.81 -16.61 -18.77
C ILE A 608 -17.70 -16.68 -19.81
N GLY A 609 -17.16 -15.53 -20.19
CA GLY A 609 -15.93 -15.40 -20.96
C GLY A 609 -14.81 -14.80 -20.12
N TRP A 610 -13.57 -15.09 -20.47
CA TRP A 610 -12.38 -14.53 -19.83
C TRP A 610 -11.94 -13.27 -20.60
N MET A 611 -11.92 -12.12 -19.93
CA MET A 611 -11.50 -10.86 -20.53
C MET A 611 -10.10 -10.50 -20.06
N VAL A 612 -9.13 -10.47 -20.98
CA VAL A 612 -7.77 -10.01 -20.71
C VAL A 612 -7.74 -8.48 -20.69
N ASP A 613 -6.97 -7.92 -19.76
CA ASP A 613 -6.76 -6.48 -19.64
C ASP A 613 -5.85 -6.01 -20.79
N PRO A 614 -6.30 -5.15 -21.71
CA PRO A 614 -5.49 -4.72 -22.84
C PRO A 614 -4.40 -3.71 -22.43
N SER A 615 -4.42 -3.19 -21.19
CA SER A 615 -3.45 -2.19 -20.71
C SER A 615 -2.17 -2.80 -20.14
N ARG A 616 -2.17 -4.11 -19.83
CA ARG A 616 -1.01 -4.83 -19.28
C ARG A 616 -0.94 -6.26 -19.84
N PRO A 617 0.22 -6.73 -20.32
CA PRO A 617 0.37 -8.12 -20.73
C PRO A 617 0.07 -9.07 -19.56
N CYS A 618 -0.64 -10.15 -19.85
CA CYS A 618 -0.96 -11.24 -18.91
C CYS A 618 -0.16 -12.49 -19.30
N SER A 619 -0.21 -13.56 -18.52
CA SER A 619 0.37 -14.83 -18.98
C SER A 619 -0.37 -15.39 -20.21
N SER A 620 0.31 -16.25 -20.97
CA SER A 620 -0.31 -16.99 -22.08
C SER A 620 -1.54 -17.79 -21.65
N GLU A 621 -1.59 -18.25 -20.39
CA GLU A 621 -2.76 -18.91 -19.82
C GLU A 621 -4.00 -18.00 -19.78
N CYS A 622 -3.82 -16.69 -19.53
CA CYS A 622 -4.92 -15.72 -19.62
C CYS A 622 -5.45 -15.61 -21.05
N GLU A 623 -4.54 -15.61 -22.03
CA GLU A 623 -4.86 -15.49 -23.45
C GLU A 623 -5.59 -16.75 -23.94
N ASP A 624 -5.08 -17.94 -23.63
CA ASP A 624 -5.73 -19.24 -23.92
C ASP A 624 -7.15 -19.32 -23.34
N ASN A 625 -7.34 -18.85 -22.10
CA ASN A 625 -8.66 -18.78 -21.47
C ASN A 625 -9.61 -17.81 -22.19
N SER A 626 -9.09 -16.71 -22.76
CA SER A 626 -9.89 -15.73 -23.52
C SER A 626 -10.31 -16.23 -24.90
N LEU A 627 -9.47 -17.07 -25.52
CA LEU A 627 -9.71 -17.73 -26.81
C LEU A 627 -10.73 -18.88 -26.71
N ALA A 628 -10.91 -19.46 -25.52
CA ALA A 628 -11.97 -20.45 -25.26
C ALA A 628 -13.39 -19.90 -25.51
N GLY A 629 -13.57 -18.57 -25.44
CA GLY A 629 -14.86 -17.91 -25.55
C GLY A 629 -15.75 -18.15 -24.33
N ALA A 630 -17.04 -18.37 -24.58
CA ALA A 630 -18.06 -18.49 -23.54
C ALA A 630 -18.19 -19.93 -23.01
N ILE A 631 -17.85 -20.16 -21.73
CA ILE A 631 -18.05 -21.43 -21.03
C ILE A 631 -19.14 -21.31 -19.96
N ALA A 632 -19.71 -22.42 -19.50
CA ALA A 632 -20.72 -22.39 -18.44
C ALA A 632 -20.09 -22.21 -17.05
N LYS A 633 -20.68 -21.37 -16.18
CA LYS A 633 -20.26 -21.24 -14.78
C LYS A 633 -20.20 -22.61 -14.09
N GLY A 634 -19.08 -22.89 -13.41
CA GLY A 634 -18.80 -24.20 -12.79
C GLY A 634 -18.09 -25.20 -13.72
N THR A 635 -17.82 -24.84 -14.97
CA THR A 635 -16.84 -25.52 -15.82
C THR A 635 -15.52 -24.74 -15.79
N THR A 636 -14.40 -25.44 -15.98
CA THR A 636 -13.07 -24.84 -16.03
C THR A 636 -12.72 -24.37 -17.44
N PHE A 637 -12.04 -23.24 -17.55
CA PHE A 637 -11.33 -22.81 -18.77
C PHE A 637 -10.21 -23.81 -19.14
N PRO A 638 -9.61 -23.75 -20.36
CA PRO A 638 -8.63 -24.74 -20.83
C PRO A 638 -7.44 -24.97 -19.90
N THR A 639 -7.03 -23.95 -19.15
CA THR A 639 -5.91 -24.01 -18.18
C THR A 639 -6.31 -24.54 -16.80
N GLY A 640 -7.54 -25.03 -16.63
CA GLY A 640 -8.05 -25.59 -15.38
C GLY A 640 -8.64 -24.57 -14.39
N HIS A 641 -8.57 -23.27 -14.69
CA HIS A 641 -9.12 -22.20 -13.85
C HIS A 641 -10.66 -22.10 -13.99
N GLU A 642 -11.40 -21.91 -12.89
CA GLU A 642 -12.86 -21.64 -12.93
C GLU A 642 -13.18 -20.20 -13.37
N HIS A 643 -12.32 -19.26 -13.00
CA HIS A 643 -12.46 -17.83 -13.25
C HIS A 643 -11.10 -17.12 -13.08
N PRO A 644 -10.90 -15.90 -13.62
CA PRO A 644 -9.77 -15.06 -13.24
C PRO A 644 -9.81 -14.79 -11.72
N ILE A 645 -8.71 -14.61 -11.02
CA ILE A 645 -7.32 -14.38 -11.41
C ILE A 645 -6.56 -15.72 -11.53
N ALA A 646 -5.72 -15.87 -12.56
CA ALA A 646 -4.90 -17.08 -12.75
C ALA A 646 -3.58 -17.05 -11.95
N HIS A 647 -2.87 -15.93 -11.97
CA HIS A 647 -1.54 -15.76 -11.38
C HIS A 647 -1.39 -14.42 -10.64
N ALA A 648 -0.35 -14.28 -9.81
CA ALA A 648 -0.01 -13.00 -9.19
C ALA A 648 0.21 -11.90 -10.25
N GLY A 649 -0.27 -10.69 -10.01
CA GLY A 649 -0.25 -9.58 -10.98
C GLY A 649 -1.31 -9.66 -12.10
N CYS A 650 -2.09 -10.75 -12.24
CA CYS A 650 -3.13 -10.82 -13.26
C CYS A 650 -4.27 -9.83 -12.97
N ARG A 651 -4.69 -9.08 -13.99
CA ARG A 651 -5.76 -8.07 -13.92
C ARG A 651 -6.94 -8.41 -14.85
N CYS A 652 -7.14 -9.69 -15.19
CA CYS A 652 -8.27 -10.12 -16.03
C CYS A 652 -9.64 -9.97 -15.32
N LEU A 653 -10.71 -9.90 -16.11
CA LEU A 653 -12.10 -9.81 -15.65
C LEU A 653 -12.98 -10.97 -16.18
N ILE A 654 -14.07 -11.25 -15.48
CA ILE A 654 -15.15 -12.11 -16.00
C ILE A 654 -16.06 -11.25 -16.87
N ARG A 655 -16.34 -11.71 -18.08
CA ARG A 655 -17.41 -11.17 -18.93
C ARG A 655 -18.62 -12.09 -18.89
N PRO A 656 -19.77 -11.68 -18.34
CA PRO A 656 -21.03 -12.41 -18.54
C PRO A 656 -21.44 -12.28 -20.01
N VAL A 657 -21.71 -13.41 -20.66
CA VAL A 657 -22.13 -13.43 -22.07
C VAL A 657 -23.66 -13.48 -22.11
N ARG A 658 -24.28 -12.37 -22.53
CA ARG A 658 -25.73 -12.31 -22.77
C ARG A 658 -26.08 -13.24 -23.94
N HIS A 659 -27.17 -13.98 -23.79
CA HIS A 659 -27.85 -14.71 -24.87
C HIS A 659 -28.72 -13.76 -25.71
#